data_AF-A0A9P5T137-F1
#
_entry.id   AF-A0A9P5T137-F1
#
_cell.length_a   1.000
_cell.length_b   1.000
_cell.length_c   1.000
_cell.angle_alpha   90.00
_cell.angle_beta   90.00
_cell.angle_gamma   90.00
#
_symmetry.space_group_name_H-M   'P 1'
#
loop_
_entity.id
_entity.type
_entity.pdbx_description
1 polymer ?
#
loop_
_entity_poly.entity_id
_entity_poly.type
_entity_poly.pdbx_seq_one_letter_code
_entity_poly.pdbx_strand_id
1 'polypeptide(L)'
;MRTCLVLSSALALLATASAAISAFSYGNQEDRVTGLFLLVERAPSIHGDHCTILDHGSTKAFRELYPINKHGDRSQVVRRMSHEHHHGASFLLDEMATDVPKELFELNSNDIQSWAADKDAFLKSLCDHVDDSMGGDEESCGLSHLEESEQKDFGMGFEESGQEVFRMPVPRHQPAKDDRPDEVRKLVNSGSDRNRVTIVFMGDGYTLEERTKFFEDIQRLVTDMFIGDTFQAYLPLFNVYALFRPSKESGIGAGGRWKDTSFRLYRDGTELRGIYCANKHAARNACRAIGPYACDFPSLIGNDPYYGGLGGEFVISTSSNKSGTIVLRHELGHSLINIGEEYDGGDVYSGVNAERWSIHNIKWKHWLTDPEPREEKNVLRAQDYSWYDLKKGPYKVNFRSNGQFKRWSLKISHSGVDTDDSLEVYLDGKRLNWTSPGGYDRDFSEWEGNEGFSAGKHEIEFRQGAKYDNEPEDSSRPIRQLCSVTMHEFMGEDLYRFNSTVISAYPTFDRFNRKTWRSNHEYCLMRNMASTEFCSVCKEGLWLRLLSKVSLLDSINVECQRSRVFESEMGHKHHHKDHKKNHKKVLTSFGVEAKVIPLGQFREDPSKRTEGEELTARWFRDGVHQAKLDGQFKIKVKVHDEGVWEFQTELKTSQVRKDPRGLLKASKVFVLAKHLCSDPL
;
A
#
# COMPACT_ATOMS: atom_id res chain seq x y z
N MET A 1 -37.71 -21.82 39.09
CA MET A 1 -38.12 -20.68 39.95
C MET A 1 -37.03 -19.63 39.84
N ARG A 2 -37.21 -18.36 39.49
CA ARG A 2 -38.38 -17.52 39.24
C ARG A 2 -37.94 -16.35 38.32
N THR A 3 -38.91 -15.91 37.54
CA THR A 3 -38.99 -14.71 36.70
C THR A 3 -38.93 -13.40 37.51
N CYS A 4 -38.79 -12.28 36.77
CA CYS A 4 -38.98 -10.84 37.07
C CYS A 4 -37.67 -10.04 37.26
N LEU A 5 -37.35 -9.13 36.34
CA LEU A 5 -37.86 -7.75 36.14
C LEU A 5 -37.22 -6.71 37.10
N VAL A 6 -36.49 -5.76 36.48
CA VAL A 6 -36.74 -4.29 36.45
C VAL A 6 -36.63 -3.46 37.73
N LEU A 7 -36.07 -2.25 37.53
CA LEU A 7 -36.07 -1.03 38.37
C LEU A 7 -35.22 -1.16 39.65
N SER A 8 -34.61 -0.13 40.21
CA SER A 8 -34.35 1.27 39.89
C SER A 8 -33.68 1.84 41.13
N SER A 9 -32.82 2.83 41.01
CA SER A 9 -33.10 4.13 41.63
C SER A 9 -32.14 5.16 41.08
N ALA A 10 -32.72 6.10 40.33
CA ALA A 10 -32.20 7.44 40.28
C ALA A 10 -32.13 8.01 41.71
N LEU A 11 -31.08 8.77 42.00
CA LEU A 11 -31.16 9.84 42.99
C LEU A 11 -30.78 11.13 42.29
N ALA A 12 -31.83 11.85 41.89
CA ALA A 12 -31.77 13.29 41.73
C ALA A 12 -31.53 13.91 43.12
N LEU A 13 -30.58 14.82 43.21
CA LEU A 13 -30.60 15.90 44.18
C LEU A 13 -30.69 17.20 43.37
N LEU A 14 -31.91 17.73 43.27
CA LEU A 14 -32.20 19.06 42.79
C LEU A 14 -32.36 20.00 44.00
N ALA A 15 -31.79 21.20 43.81
CA ALA A 15 -32.05 22.48 44.47
C ALA A 15 -31.43 22.76 45.86
N THR A 16 -30.50 23.73 45.91
CA THR A 16 -30.83 25.14 46.23
C THR A 16 -29.80 26.13 45.62
N ALA A 17 -30.33 27.00 44.75
CA ALA A 17 -30.04 28.43 44.54
C ALA A 17 -28.61 29.01 44.36
N SER A 18 -28.50 29.78 43.26
CA SER A 18 -27.60 30.92 42.95
C SER A 18 -26.12 30.58 42.73
N ALA A 19 -25.38 31.06 41.73
CA ALA A 19 -25.51 31.98 40.61
C ALA A 19 -24.21 31.77 39.77
N ALA A 20 -24.03 32.10 38.50
CA ALA A 20 -24.81 32.74 37.47
C ALA A 20 -24.46 32.04 36.15
N ILE A 21 -25.49 31.71 35.38
CA ILE A 21 -25.39 31.28 33.99
C ILE A 21 -25.38 32.54 33.14
N SER A 22 -24.33 32.77 32.36
CA SER A 22 -24.43 33.56 31.13
C SER A 22 -24.30 32.60 29.95
N ALA A 23 -25.43 32.01 29.59
CA ALA A 23 -25.63 31.34 28.31
C ALA A 23 -26.06 32.41 27.31
N PHE A 24 -25.32 32.56 26.20
CA PHE A 24 -25.89 33.12 24.99
C PHE A 24 -26.31 31.96 24.10
N SER A 25 -27.62 31.76 23.99
CA SER A 25 -28.23 30.92 22.96
C SER A 25 -28.41 31.75 21.69
N TYR A 26 -27.93 31.27 20.56
CA TYR A 26 -28.58 31.51 19.29
C TYR A 26 -29.10 30.18 18.78
N GLY A 27 -30.43 30.04 18.79
CA GLY A 27 -31.09 28.88 18.21
C GLY A 27 -31.14 29.03 16.69
N ASN A 28 -30.77 27.98 15.99
CA ASN A 28 -31.46 27.61 14.77
C ASN A 28 -31.75 26.11 14.85
N GLN A 29 -32.98 25.74 14.52
CA GLN A 29 -33.54 24.40 14.73
C GLN A 29 -32.88 23.37 13.81
N GLU A 30 -32.15 22.42 14.37
CA GLU A 30 -32.39 20.96 14.28
C GLU A 30 -31.16 20.20 14.83
N ASP A 31 -31.44 19.26 15.74
CA ASP A 31 -30.59 18.24 16.37
C ASP A 31 -29.49 18.64 17.37
N ARG A 32 -29.83 18.41 18.66
CA ARG A 32 -28.98 18.47 19.86
C ARG A 32 -28.20 17.16 20.04
N VAL A 33 -26.86 17.21 20.09
CA VAL A 33 -26.05 16.34 20.96
C VAL A 33 -24.90 17.15 21.55
N THR A 34 -24.92 17.33 22.86
CA THR A 34 -23.78 17.76 23.68
C THR A 34 -23.06 16.52 24.23
N GLY A 35 -21.75 16.41 24.01
CA GLY A 35 -20.90 15.38 24.59
C GLY A 35 -19.56 15.97 25.05
N LEU A 36 -19.22 15.75 26.32
CA LEU A 36 -17.99 16.15 27.01
C LEU A 36 -17.03 14.95 27.03
N PHE A 37 -15.76 15.10 26.66
CA PHE A 37 -14.74 14.07 26.87
C PHE A 37 -13.65 14.58 27.81
N LEU A 38 -13.56 13.94 28.98
CA LEU A 38 -12.42 14.01 29.91
C LEU A 38 -11.53 12.80 29.64
N LEU A 39 -10.26 13.05 29.33
CA LEU A 39 -9.22 12.00 29.32
C LEU A 39 -8.90 11.65 30.78
N VAL A 40 -9.23 10.43 31.19
CA VAL A 40 -8.78 9.86 32.46
C VAL A 40 -7.65 8.89 32.16
N GLU A 41 -6.47 9.20 32.68
CA GLU A 41 -5.31 8.32 32.67
C GLU A 41 -5.49 7.25 33.76
N ARG A 42 -5.30 5.96 33.45
CA ARG A 42 -5.30 4.90 34.46
C ARG A 42 -4.14 3.94 34.25
N ALA A 43 -3.26 3.89 35.25
CA ALA A 43 -2.10 3.00 35.35
C ALA A 43 -2.49 1.53 35.62
N PRO A 44 -1.60 0.54 35.36
CA PRO A 44 -1.95 -0.88 35.30
C PRO A 44 -1.79 -1.60 36.66
N SER A 45 -2.62 -2.63 36.91
CA SER A 45 -2.34 -3.67 37.91
C SER A 45 -2.53 -5.07 37.34
N ILE A 46 -1.67 -5.97 37.82
CA ILE A 46 -1.27 -7.28 37.29
C ILE A 46 -2.19 -8.41 37.79
N HIS A 47 -2.61 -9.33 36.89
CA HIS A 47 -2.67 -10.78 37.11
C HIS A 47 -3.18 -11.55 35.87
N GLY A 48 -2.45 -12.58 35.46
CA GLY A 48 -2.97 -13.73 34.69
C GLY A 48 -2.62 -13.76 33.20
N ASP A 49 -1.53 -14.46 32.88
CA ASP A 49 -0.89 -14.53 31.56
C ASP A 49 -1.72 -15.23 30.46
N HIS A 50 -2.34 -14.42 29.60
CA HIS A 50 -2.43 -14.69 28.15
C HIS A 50 -2.31 -13.35 27.39
N CYS A 51 -1.10 -13.03 26.94
CA CYS A 51 -0.87 -11.90 26.05
C CYS A 51 -1.28 -12.25 24.62
N THR A 52 -2.46 -11.78 24.20
CA THR A 52 -2.86 -11.75 22.79
C THR A 52 -2.41 -10.42 22.19
N ILE A 53 -1.52 -10.46 21.20
CA ILE A 53 -1.19 -9.30 20.35
C ILE A 53 -2.47 -8.89 19.62
N LEU A 54 -3.00 -7.70 19.94
CA LEU A 54 -4.02 -7.05 19.11
C LEU A 54 -3.31 -6.45 17.88
N ASP A 55 -3.16 -7.31 16.88
CA ASP A 55 -2.75 -6.97 15.53
C ASP A 55 -3.80 -6.08 14.85
N HIS A 56 -3.29 -5.28 13.92
CA HIS A 56 -3.92 -4.23 13.15
C HIS A 56 -5.40 -4.42 12.80
N GLY A 57 -6.19 -3.42 13.19
CA GLY A 57 -7.17 -2.78 12.32
C GLY A 57 -8.30 -3.65 11.77
N SER A 58 -9.01 -4.39 12.63
CA SER A 58 -10.16 -5.19 12.14
C SER A 58 -11.27 -5.45 13.17
N THR A 59 -11.73 -4.42 13.92
CA THR A 59 -12.98 -4.53 14.70
C THR A 59 -14.04 -3.51 14.27
N LYS A 60 -15.29 -4.01 14.19
CA LYS A 60 -16.52 -3.28 13.83
C LYS A 60 -16.76 -2.02 14.68
N ALA A 61 -16.20 -1.97 15.88
CA ALA A 61 -16.25 -0.83 16.80
C ALA A 61 -15.59 0.45 16.25
N PHE A 62 -14.66 0.37 15.28
CA PHE A 62 -14.05 1.57 14.68
C PHE A 62 -14.92 2.21 13.58
N ARG A 63 -15.94 1.49 13.07
CA ARG A 63 -16.83 1.99 12.00
C ARG A 63 -18.06 2.75 12.52
N GLU A 64 -18.43 2.60 13.79
CA GLU A 64 -19.65 3.20 14.36
C GLU A 64 -19.43 4.56 15.06
N LEU A 65 -18.19 5.08 15.07
CA LEU A 65 -17.85 6.36 15.72
C LEU A 65 -18.14 7.64 14.89
N TYR A 66 -18.82 7.52 13.74
CA TYR A 66 -19.18 8.69 12.92
C TYR A 66 -20.66 8.64 12.52
N PRO A 67 -21.56 9.40 13.17
CA PRO A 67 -22.92 9.55 12.66
C PRO A 67 -22.88 10.40 11.38
N ILE A 68 -23.42 9.83 10.32
CA ILE A 68 -23.72 10.49 9.04
C ILE A 68 -25.03 11.26 9.23
N ASN A 69 -25.08 12.56 8.90
CA ASN A 69 -26.37 13.24 8.80
C ASN A 69 -27.06 12.87 7.46
N LYS A 70 -28.37 13.07 7.38
CA LYS A 70 -29.21 12.65 6.23
C LYS A 70 -28.85 13.28 4.87
N HIS A 71 -27.86 14.17 4.80
CA HIS A 71 -27.41 14.82 3.56
C HIS A 71 -25.97 14.50 3.14
N GLY A 72 -25.26 13.63 3.86
CA GLY A 72 -24.06 12.98 3.33
C GLY A 72 -22.76 13.80 3.30
N ASP A 73 -22.70 14.98 3.92
CA ASP A 73 -21.46 15.77 3.99
C ASP A 73 -20.65 15.54 5.29
N ARG A 74 -19.33 15.36 5.13
CA ARG A 74 -18.35 15.25 6.22
C ARG A 74 -17.78 16.64 6.52
N SER A 75 -18.12 17.24 7.66
CA SER A 75 -17.60 18.55 8.05
C SER A 75 -16.09 18.51 8.35
N GLN A 76 -15.32 19.33 7.63
CA GLN A 76 -13.90 19.58 7.91
C GLN A 76 -13.76 20.61 9.03
N VAL A 77 -12.88 20.32 10.00
CA VAL A 77 -12.48 21.26 11.04
C VAL A 77 -11.65 22.38 10.41
N VAL A 78 -12.22 23.57 10.34
CA VAL A 78 -11.53 24.81 9.93
C VAL A 78 -10.70 25.32 11.10
N ARG A 79 -9.37 25.40 10.93
CA ARG A 79 -8.46 26.10 11.84
C ARG A 79 -8.46 27.59 11.49
N ARG A 80 -8.99 28.45 12.37
CA ARG A 80 -8.83 29.91 12.28
C ARG A 80 -8.01 30.37 13.49
N MET A 81 -6.83 30.94 13.26
CA MET A 81 -6.08 31.67 14.29
C MET A 81 -6.75 33.02 14.53
N SER A 82 -6.92 33.34 15.81
CA SER A 82 -7.48 34.57 16.36
C SER A 82 -6.46 35.70 16.38
N HIS A 83 -6.91 36.91 16.01
CA HIS A 83 -6.36 38.15 16.53
C HIS A 83 -7.49 38.96 17.17
N GLU A 84 -7.24 39.30 18.43
CA GLU A 84 -7.94 40.16 19.39
C GLU A 84 -7.73 41.67 19.05
N HIS A 85 -8.41 42.72 19.55
CA HIS A 85 -9.09 42.97 20.83
C HIS A 85 -10.00 44.24 20.81
N HIS A 86 -10.73 44.40 21.91
CA HIS A 86 -11.73 45.41 22.26
C HIS A 86 -11.18 46.80 22.67
N HIS A 87 -12.13 47.76 22.74
CA HIS A 87 -12.04 49.07 23.38
C HIS A 87 -11.48 49.06 24.82
N GLY A 88 -10.65 50.07 25.12
CA GLY A 88 -10.87 50.97 26.26
C GLY A 88 -10.40 50.55 27.67
N ALA A 89 -9.17 50.96 27.99
CA ALA A 89 -8.73 51.59 29.24
C ALA A 89 -8.84 50.85 30.60
N SER A 90 -7.67 50.51 31.18
CA SER A 90 -7.03 51.24 32.31
C SER A 90 -6.50 50.36 33.47
N PHE A 91 -5.24 50.64 33.85
CA PHE A 91 -4.46 50.32 35.08
C PHE A 91 -3.80 48.93 35.32
N LEU A 92 -2.50 48.88 34.97
CA LEU A 92 -1.26 48.60 35.76
C LEU A 92 -1.27 47.59 36.93
N LEU A 93 -0.49 46.49 36.82
CA LEU A 93 0.82 46.25 37.50
C LEU A 93 1.37 44.82 37.27
N ASP A 94 2.64 44.79 36.84
CA ASP A 94 3.77 43.85 37.00
C ASP A 94 3.73 42.30 36.90
N GLU A 95 4.63 41.84 36.00
CA GLU A 95 5.68 40.79 36.11
C GLU A 95 5.42 39.47 36.86
N MET A 96 5.59 38.33 36.17
CA MET A 96 6.87 37.58 36.14
C MET A 96 6.75 36.31 35.27
N ALA A 97 7.84 36.02 34.56
CA ALA A 97 8.03 34.90 33.64
C ALA A 97 8.12 33.52 34.31
N THR A 98 7.87 32.45 33.55
CA THR A 98 8.89 31.41 33.25
C THR A 98 8.37 30.33 32.28
N ASP A 99 9.22 30.02 31.29
CA ASP A 99 9.14 28.96 30.29
C ASP A 99 9.14 27.54 30.90
N VAL A 100 8.40 26.59 30.29
CA VAL A 100 8.89 25.26 29.85
C VAL A 100 7.94 24.71 28.75
N PRO A 101 8.41 24.22 27.59
CA PRO A 101 7.59 23.50 26.60
C PRO A 101 7.51 22.00 26.91
N LYS A 102 6.32 21.39 26.78
CA LYS A 102 6.16 19.91 26.75
C LYS A 102 5.88 19.46 25.32
N GLU A 103 6.91 18.86 24.72
CA GLU A 103 6.86 18.17 23.44
C GLU A 103 6.16 16.80 23.57
N LEU A 104 5.48 16.42 22.48
CA LEU A 104 4.90 15.10 22.24
C LEU A 104 6.01 14.13 21.77
N PHE A 105 6.00 12.90 22.31
CA PHE A 105 6.86 11.82 21.86
C PHE A 105 6.41 11.26 20.49
N GLU A 106 7.29 11.35 19.49
CA GLU A 106 7.27 10.54 18.27
C GLU A 106 8.17 9.30 18.45
N LEU A 107 7.62 8.11 18.22
CA LEU A 107 8.40 6.87 18.13
C LEU A 107 8.99 6.75 16.73
N ASN A 108 10.21 7.27 16.57
CA ASN A 108 11.25 6.68 15.73
C ASN A 108 12.59 7.34 16.09
N SER A 109 13.44 6.68 16.89
CA SER A 109 14.77 7.22 17.17
C SER A 109 15.85 6.15 17.08
N ASN A 110 16.70 6.31 16.08
CA ASN A 110 18.03 5.69 15.97
C ASN A 110 19.01 6.37 16.94
N ASP A 111 18.74 6.37 18.24
CA ASP A 111 19.65 6.96 19.23
C ASP A 111 20.05 5.93 20.30
N ILE A 112 21.31 5.52 20.27
CA ILE A 112 21.88 4.41 21.05
C ILE A 112 22.38 4.87 22.43
N GLN A 113 22.47 6.17 22.70
CA GLN A 113 23.08 6.66 23.95
C GLN A 113 22.13 6.81 25.14
N SER A 114 20.81 6.71 24.96
CA SER A 114 19.84 6.75 26.08
C SER A 114 19.61 5.40 26.77
N TRP A 115 20.11 4.29 26.21
CA TRP A 115 19.75 2.95 26.70
C TRP A 115 20.51 2.47 27.95
N ALA A 116 21.65 3.09 28.28
CA ALA A 116 22.49 2.63 29.39
C ALA A 116 22.16 3.29 30.74
N ALA A 117 21.57 4.49 30.75
CA ALA A 117 21.26 5.22 31.98
C ALA A 117 19.91 4.80 32.61
N ASP A 118 18.94 4.36 31.80
CA ASP A 118 17.60 4.02 32.28
C ASP A 118 17.46 2.57 32.78
N LYS A 119 18.42 1.69 32.45
CA LYS A 119 18.41 0.29 32.89
C LYS A 119 18.69 0.15 34.40
N ASP A 120 19.54 1.01 34.95
CA ASP A 120 19.96 0.95 36.36
C ASP A 120 18.97 1.66 37.31
N ALA A 121 18.14 2.57 36.80
CA ALA A 121 17.07 3.20 37.59
C ALA A 121 15.86 2.28 37.77
N PHE A 122 15.54 1.46 36.76
CA PHE A 122 14.39 0.55 36.80
C PHE A 122 14.63 -0.68 37.69
N LEU A 123 15.87 -1.20 37.74
CA LEU A 123 16.22 -2.38 38.53
C LEU A 123 16.37 -2.13 40.05
N LYS A 124 16.49 -0.87 40.48
CA LYS A 124 16.66 -0.51 41.90
C LYS A 124 15.35 -0.27 42.66
N SER A 125 14.22 -0.21 41.95
CA SER A 125 12.89 0.09 42.50
C SER A 125 12.08 -1.15 42.92
N LEU A 126 12.48 -2.35 42.47
CA LEU A 126 11.67 -3.56 42.60
C LEU A 126 12.12 -4.55 43.69
N CYS A 127 13.10 -4.21 44.52
CA CYS A 127 13.63 -5.11 45.56
C CYS A 127 13.39 -4.65 47.01
N ASP A 128 12.86 -3.45 47.26
CA ASP A 128 12.50 -3.03 48.62
C ASP A 128 11.01 -2.72 48.65
N HIS A 129 10.21 -3.61 49.27
CA HIS A 129 8.91 -3.43 49.94
C HIS A 129 8.06 -4.71 49.82
N VAL A 130 8.49 -5.76 50.52
CA VAL A 130 7.57 -6.80 51.03
C VAL A 130 7.62 -6.68 52.54
N ASP A 131 6.53 -6.20 53.12
CA ASP A 131 6.32 -6.17 54.56
C ASP A 131 5.38 -7.33 54.94
N ASP A 132 5.79 -8.05 55.97
CA ASP A 132 5.22 -9.31 56.44
C ASP A 132 3.84 -9.12 57.08
N SER A 133 2.86 -9.93 56.68
CA SER A 133 1.81 -10.35 57.60
C SER A 133 1.10 -11.65 57.19
N MET A 134 1.35 -12.69 58.01
CA MET A 134 0.39 -13.74 58.44
C MET A 134 -0.21 -14.62 57.32
N GLY A 135 -0.02 -15.94 57.23
CA GLY A 135 0.52 -16.96 58.12
C GLY A 135 -0.09 -18.33 57.71
N GLY A 136 0.70 -19.41 57.79
CA GLY A 136 0.30 -20.84 57.70
C GLY A 136 -0.10 -21.35 56.31
N ASP A 137 0.35 -22.49 55.79
CA ASP A 137 1.13 -23.61 56.32
C ASP A 137 1.94 -24.24 55.18
N GLU A 138 3.04 -24.88 55.57
CA GLU A 138 4.01 -25.62 54.75
C GLU A 138 3.40 -26.88 54.10
N GLU A 139 3.75 -27.18 52.84
CA GLU A 139 4.45 -28.43 52.45
C GLU A 139 4.61 -28.57 50.91
N SER A 140 5.85 -28.42 50.46
CA SER A 140 6.65 -29.39 49.70
C SER A 140 6.05 -30.19 48.50
N CYS A 141 6.69 -29.96 47.34
CA CYS A 141 7.15 -30.92 46.31
C CYS A 141 6.19 -31.93 45.64
N GLY A 142 6.24 -31.99 44.30
CA GLY A 142 5.95 -33.24 43.58
C GLY A 142 5.66 -33.12 42.09
N LEU A 143 6.66 -33.38 41.25
CA LEU A 143 6.47 -33.84 39.86
C LEU A 143 6.08 -35.33 39.87
N SER A 144 5.04 -35.73 39.11
CA SER A 144 5.01 -37.04 38.42
C SER A 144 3.79 -37.24 37.49
N HIS A 145 4.09 -37.59 36.24
CA HIS A 145 3.47 -38.53 35.28
C HIS A 145 2.02 -39.04 35.42
N LEU A 146 1.36 -39.23 34.25
CA LEU A 146 0.68 -40.44 33.70
C LEU A 146 -0.44 -39.96 32.72
N GLU A 147 -0.35 -40.17 31.40
CA GLU A 147 -0.66 -41.36 30.55
C GLU A 147 -2.16 -41.64 30.27
N GLU A 148 -2.38 -42.16 29.05
CA GLU A 148 -3.60 -42.34 28.25
C GLU A 148 -4.64 -43.36 28.77
N SER A 149 -5.88 -43.28 28.23
CA SER A 149 -6.73 -44.38 27.67
C SER A 149 -8.24 -44.07 27.83
N GLU A 150 -9.04 -44.08 26.74
CA GLU A 150 -10.06 -45.10 26.34
C GLU A 150 -11.38 -45.06 27.15
N GLN A 151 -12.61 -45.37 26.71
CA GLN A 151 -13.37 -45.57 25.46
C GLN A 151 -14.85 -45.84 25.90
N LYS A 152 -15.85 -45.59 25.02
CA LYS A 152 -17.17 -46.31 24.89
C LYS A 152 -18.28 -46.08 25.98
N ASP A 153 -19.60 -46.13 25.75
CA ASP A 153 -20.49 -46.54 24.63
C ASP A 153 -22.02 -46.27 24.91
N PHE A 154 -22.87 -46.54 23.91
CA PHE A 154 -24.33 -46.93 23.89
C PHE A 154 -25.51 -45.93 24.11
N GLY A 155 -26.19 -45.52 23.01
CA GLY A 155 -27.37 -46.21 22.40
C GLY A 155 -28.82 -46.08 22.94
N MET A 156 -29.71 -45.49 22.11
CA MET A 156 -31.11 -45.90 21.71
C MET A 156 -32.41 -45.35 22.38
N GLY A 157 -33.37 -44.95 21.51
CA GLY A 157 -34.86 -45.16 21.62
C GLY A 157 -35.76 -43.92 21.88
N PHE A 158 -36.30 -43.20 20.88
CA PHE A 158 -37.61 -43.32 20.15
C PHE A 158 -38.88 -42.67 20.78
N GLU A 159 -39.64 -42.01 19.88
CA GLU A 159 -41.09 -41.61 19.87
C GLU A 159 -41.59 -40.20 20.24
N GLU A 160 -42.68 -39.84 19.52
CA GLU A 160 -43.12 -38.53 19.00
C GLU A 160 -44.16 -37.77 19.86
N SER A 161 -44.22 -36.44 19.72
CA SER A 161 -45.41 -35.61 19.33
C SER A 161 -45.48 -34.20 19.96
N GLY A 162 -45.89 -33.20 19.14
CA GLY A 162 -46.51 -31.94 19.60
C GLY A 162 -45.65 -30.66 19.61
N GLN A 163 -45.94 -29.71 18.72
CA GLN A 163 -45.19 -28.47 18.42
C GLN A 163 -45.23 -27.37 19.51
N GLU A 164 -44.11 -26.63 19.68
CA GLU A 164 -44.00 -25.15 19.49
C GLU A 164 -42.56 -24.57 19.67
N VAL A 165 -42.10 -23.84 18.64
CA VAL A 165 -41.36 -22.54 18.67
C VAL A 165 -39.90 -22.42 19.23
N PHE A 166 -38.98 -22.10 18.29
CA PHE A 166 -37.68 -21.38 18.39
C PHE A 166 -36.40 -22.04 18.97
N ARG A 167 -35.61 -22.65 18.08
CA ARG A 167 -34.22 -22.26 17.65
C ARG A 167 -33.66 -23.37 16.77
N MET A 168 -33.53 -23.14 15.45
CA MET A 168 -32.80 -24.08 14.61
C MET A 168 -31.28 -23.88 14.73
N PRO A 169 -30.49 -24.96 14.77
CA PRO A 169 -29.03 -24.89 14.81
C PRO A 169 -28.49 -24.43 13.46
N VAL A 170 -27.42 -23.63 13.49
CA VAL A 170 -26.59 -23.31 12.33
C VAL A 170 -26.20 -24.63 11.64
N PRO A 171 -26.48 -24.82 10.34
CA PRO A 171 -25.91 -25.95 9.62
C PRO A 171 -24.38 -25.84 9.73
N ARG A 172 -23.71 -26.85 10.28
CA ARG A 172 -22.30 -27.09 9.99
C ARG A 172 -22.19 -27.53 8.53
N HIS A 173 -22.47 -26.63 7.60
CA HIS A 173 -21.74 -26.64 6.35
C HIS A 173 -20.46 -25.86 6.64
N GLN A 174 -19.42 -26.60 7.03
CA GLN A 174 -18.07 -26.17 6.66
C GLN A 174 -18.14 -25.88 5.15
N PRO A 175 -17.72 -24.70 4.66
CA PRO A 175 -17.50 -24.56 3.24
C PRO A 175 -16.52 -25.68 2.86
N ALA A 176 -16.87 -26.45 1.82
CA ALA A 176 -16.07 -27.55 1.35
C ALA A 176 -14.61 -27.11 1.27
N LYS A 177 -13.73 -27.85 1.94
CA LYS A 177 -12.28 -27.76 1.72
C LYS A 177 -12.11 -28.01 0.23
N ASP A 178 -11.65 -27.02 -0.52
CA ASP A 178 -11.26 -27.22 -1.92
C ASP A 178 -9.98 -28.07 -1.87
N ASP A 179 -10.13 -29.40 -1.95
CA ASP A 179 -9.06 -30.40 -1.79
C ASP A 179 -8.11 -30.47 -3.01
N ARG A 180 -8.16 -29.50 -3.93
CA ARG A 180 -7.25 -29.42 -5.07
C ARG A 180 -5.99 -28.65 -4.64
N PRO A 181 -4.79 -29.27 -4.70
CA PRO A 181 -3.58 -28.63 -4.19
C PRO A 181 -3.24 -27.40 -5.03
N ASP A 182 -3.08 -26.25 -4.35
CA ASP A 182 -2.50 -25.06 -4.97
C ASP A 182 -1.09 -25.36 -5.46
N GLU A 183 -0.74 -24.87 -6.65
CA GLU A 183 0.64 -24.85 -7.10
C GLU A 183 1.19 -23.44 -6.99
N VAL A 184 2.30 -23.30 -6.26
CA VAL A 184 2.96 -22.02 -6.05
C VAL A 184 4.34 -22.03 -6.71
N ARG A 185 4.65 -20.99 -7.49
CA ARG A 185 5.98 -20.75 -8.06
C ARG A 185 6.47 -19.37 -7.67
N LYS A 186 7.71 -19.29 -7.18
CA LYS A 186 8.39 -18.01 -6.98
C LYS A 186 9.05 -17.60 -8.31
N LEU A 187 8.46 -16.63 -8.99
CA LEU A 187 8.92 -16.15 -10.30
C LEU A 187 10.05 -15.12 -10.19
N VAL A 188 10.01 -14.29 -9.13
CA VAL A 188 11.09 -13.35 -8.79
C VAL A 188 11.55 -13.65 -7.38
N ASN A 189 12.85 -13.87 -7.22
CA ASN A 189 13.50 -14.14 -5.95
C ASN A 189 14.71 -13.22 -5.75
N SER A 190 14.49 -12.04 -5.18
CA SER A 190 15.54 -11.07 -4.92
C SER A 190 16.07 -11.11 -3.49
N GLY A 191 15.58 -12.02 -2.63
CA GLY A 191 16.05 -12.19 -1.25
C GLY A 191 15.03 -12.85 -0.33
N SER A 192 15.25 -12.73 0.98
CA SER A 192 14.31 -13.22 2.00
C SER A 192 12.99 -12.45 1.95
N ASP A 193 11.86 -13.15 2.03
CA ASP A 193 10.53 -12.52 2.12
C ASP A 193 10.39 -11.59 3.35
N ARG A 194 11.21 -11.77 4.39
CA ARG A 194 11.25 -10.87 5.56
C ARG A 194 11.80 -9.48 5.24
N ASN A 195 12.55 -9.34 4.15
CA ASN A 195 13.18 -8.08 3.74
C ASN A 195 12.87 -7.74 2.28
N ARG A 196 11.76 -8.23 1.74
CA ARG A 196 11.30 -7.91 0.38
C ARG A 196 9.81 -7.67 0.42
N VAL A 197 9.33 -6.78 -0.44
CA VAL A 197 7.91 -6.64 -0.68
C VAL A 197 7.43 -7.83 -1.51
N THR A 198 6.39 -8.51 -1.05
CA THR A 198 5.92 -9.74 -1.68
C THR A 198 4.60 -9.56 -2.42
N ILE A 199 4.59 -9.91 -3.71
CA ILE A 199 3.42 -9.82 -4.57
C ILE A 199 3.00 -11.23 -4.98
N VAL A 200 1.71 -11.53 -4.83
CA VAL A 200 1.17 -12.85 -5.14
C VAL A 200 0.12 -12.72 -6.24
N PHE A 201 0.44 -13.22 -7.43
CA PHE A 201 -0.50 -13.33 -8.54
C PHE A 201 -1.27 -14.65 -8.45
N MET A 202 -2.56 -14.57 -8.13
CA MET A 202 -3.46 -15.71 -8.03
C MET A 202 -4.43 -15.70 -9.21
N GLY A 203 -4.48 -16.79 -9.98
CA GLY A 203 -5.36 -16.90 -11.15
C GLY A 203 -6.79 -17.26 -10.78
N ASP A 204 -7.78 -16.65 -11.43
CA ASP A 204 -9.19 -17.06 -11.37
C ASP A 204 -9.73 -17.40 -12.76
N GLY A 205 -10.58 -18.43 -12.85
CA GLY A 205 -11.16 -18.86 -14.12
C GLY A 205 -10.19 -19.64 -15.02
N TYR A 206 -9.10 -20.18 -14.48
CA TYR A 206 -8.22 -21.11 -15.18
C TYR A 206 -8.54 -22.53 -14.73
N THR A 207 -8.99 -23.41 -15.64
CA THR A 207 -9.19 -24.83 -15.32
C THR A 207 -7.87 -25.57 -15.18
N LEU A 208 -7.92 -26.83 -14.76
CA LEU A 208 -6.72 -27.67 -14.64
C LEU A 208 -5.99 -27.84 -15.98
N GLU A 209 -6.74 -27.91 -17.08
CA GLU A 209 -6.24 -28.02 -18.45
C GLU A 209 -5.57 -26.71 -18.91
N GLU A 210 -5.97 -25.58 -18.34
CA GLU A 210 -5.41 -24.25 -18.63
C GLU A 210 -4.21 -23.89 -17.74
N ARG A 211 -3.69 -24.84 -16.95
CA ARG A 211 -2.54 -24.62 -16.05
C ARG A 211 -1.32 -24.02 -16.76
N THR A 212 -0.98 -24.51 -17.94
CA THR A 212 0.17 -23.98 -18.71
C THR A 212 -0.10 -22.53 -19.12
N LYS A 213 -1.29 -22.26 -19.65
CA LYS A 213 -1.74 -20.91 -20.01
C LYS A 213 -1.65 -19.95 -18.83
N PHE A 214 -2.08 -20.37 -17.64
CA PHE A 214 -1.96 -19.55 -16.43
C PHE A 214 -0.52 -19.09 -16.17
N PHE A 215 0.44 -20.02 -16.14
CA PHE A 215 1.83 -19.66 -15.84
C PHE A 215 2.46 -18.83 -16.96
N GLU A 216 2.08 -19.03 -18.22
CA GLU A 216 2.50 -18.19 -19.34
C GLU A 216 1.95 -16.76 -19.21
N ASP A 217 0.65 -16.62 -18.88
CA ASP A 217 0.01 -15.33 -18.65
C ASP A 217 0.68 -14.58 -17.50
N ILE A 218 0.90 -15.22 -16.35
CA ILE A 218 1.55 -14.57 -15.21
C ILE A 218 3.01 -14.24 -15.52
N GLN A 219 3.75 -15.13 -16.19
CA GLN A 219 5.14 -14.85 -16.56
C GLN A 219 5.22 -13.63 -17.49
N ARG A 220 4.31 -13.51 -18.46
CA ARG A 220 4.21 -12.33 -19.33
C ARG A 220 3.94 -11.07 -18.52
N LEU A 221 2.91 -11.07 -17.68
CA LEU A 221 2.55 -9.92 -16.85
C LEU A 221 3.71 -9.47 -15.94
N VAL A 222 4.37 -10.42 -15.28
CA VAL A 222 5.54 -10.15 -14.41
C VAL A 222 6.71 -9.59 -15.22
N THR A 223 6.99 -10.17 -16.38
CA THR A 223 8.05 -9.69 -17.29
C THR A 223 7.75 -8.24 -17.70
N ASP A 224 6.54 -7.96 -18.18
CA ASP A 224 6.19 -6.61 -18.60
C ASP A 224 6.26 -5.61 -17.44
N MET A 225 5.87 -5.99 -16.23
CA MET A 225 5.86 -5.09 -15.06
C MET A 225 7.25 -4.80 -14.49
N PHE A 226 8.03 -5.84 -14.22
CA PHE A 226 9.25 -5.75 -13.41
C PHE A 226 10.54 -5.91 -14.22
N ILE A 227 10.47 -6.54 -15.39
CA ILE A 227 11.61 -6.62 -16.33
C ILE A 227 11.49 -5.52 -17.39
N GLY A 228 10.27 -5.10 -17.74
CA GLY A 228 9.99 -3.86 -18.46
C GLY A 228 10.22 -2.60 -17.62
N ASP A 229 9.89 -1.44 -18.15
CA ASP A 229 10.42 -0.18 -17.62
C ASP A 229 9.80 0.27 -16.27
N THR A 230 8.53 -0.07 -16.00
CA THR A 230 7.76 0.54 -14.91
C THR A 230 8.30 0.29 -13.51
N PHE A 231 8.58 -0.98 -13.16
CA PHE A 231 9.06 -1.35 -11.83
C PHE A 231 10.50 -1.87 -11.80
N GLN A 232 11.19 -1.90 -12.94
CA GLN A 232 12.55 -2.47 -13.05
C GLN A 232 13.57 -1.86 -12.10
N ALA A 233 13.56 -0.54 -11.91
CA ALA A 233 14.48 0.11 -10.97
C ALA A 233 14.30 -0.42 -9.53
N TYR A 234 13.11 -0.92 -9.20
CA TYR A 234 12.73 -1.38 -7.88
C TYR A 234 12.77 -2.90 -7.74
N LEU A 235 13.02 -3.65 -8.82
CA LEU A 235 13.00 -5.12 -8.86
C LEU A 235 13.76 -5.78 -7.68
N PRO A 236 14.96 -5.33 -7.27
CA PRO A 236 15.67 -5.88 -6.12
C PRO A 236 14.89 -5.86 -4.79
N LEU A 237 13.85 -5.03 -4.67
CA LEU A 237 13.03 -4.88 -3.47
C LEU A 237 11.85 -5.86 -3.43
N PHE A 238 11.62 -6.65 -4.48
CA PHE A 238 10.44 -7.50 -4.61
C PHE A 238 10.76 -8.99 -4.58
N ASN A 239 9.80 -9.77 -4.10
CA ASN A 239 9.61 -11.16 -4.47
C ASN A 239 8.23 -11.33 -5.09
N VAL A 240 8.14 -12.16 -6.13
CA VAL A 240 6.88 -12.36 -6.88
C VAL A 240 6.55 -13.84 -6.93
N TYR A 241 5.34 -14.16 -6.50
CA TYR A 241 4.78 -15.51 -6.51
C TYR A 241 3.63 -15.61 -7.51
N ALA A 242 3.51 -16.75 -8.18
CA ALA A 242 2.34 -17.18 -8.92
C ALA A 242 1.68 -18.33 -8.18
N LEU A 243 0.39 -18.21 -7.88
CA LEU A 243 -0.42 -19.24 -7.24
C LEU A 243 -1.51 -19.69 -8.22
N PHE A 244 -1.38 -20.92 -8.68
CA PHE A 244 -2.38 -21.60 -9.49
C PHE A 244 -3.34 -22.38 -8.59
N ARG A 245 -4.61 -22.00 -8.60
CA ARG A 245 -5.71 -22.77 -8.02
C ARG A 245 -6.72 -23.10 -9.12
N PRO A 246 -6.87 -24.37 -9.53
CA PRO A 246 -7.74 -24.72 -10.65
C PRO A 246 -9.19 -24.33 -10.38
N SER A 247 -9.79 -23.57 -11.30
CA SER A 247 -11.23 -23.30 -11.34
C SER A 247 -11.98 -24.47 -11.98
N LYS A 248 -13.29 -24.59 -11.75
CA LYS A 248 -14.11 -25.60 -12.44
C LYS A 248 -14.60 -25.12 -13.80
N GLU A 249 -14.78 -23.81 -13.94
CA GLU A 249 -15.15 -23.16 -15.19
C GLU A 249 -14.02 -22.25 -15.69
N SER A 250 -13.90 -22.14 -17.03
CA SER A 250 -12.98 -21.21 -17.68
C SER A 250 -13.60 -19.81 -17.78
N GLY A 251 -12.76 -18.80 -17.57
CA GLY A 251 -13.07 -17.38 -17.61
C GLY A 251 -13.80 -16.84 -16.39
N ILE A 252 -14.12 -15.54 -16.42
CA ILE A 252 -14.82 -14.85 -15.33
C ILE A 252 -16.32 -14.72 -15.61
N GLY A 253 -17.09 -14.30 -14.60
CA GLY A 253 -18.51 -14.02 -14.72
C GLY A 253 -18.83 -12.61 -15.28
N ALA A 254 -20.09 -12.41 -15.66
CA ALA A 254 -20.60 -11.13 -16.19
C ALA A 254 -22.07 -10.93 -15.82
N GLY A 255 -22.56 -9.69 -15.93
CA GLY A 255 -23.96 -9.34 -15.61
C GLY A 255 -24.29 -9.56 -14.12
N GLY A 256 -23.34 -9.28 -13.23
CA GLY A 256 -23.49 -9.41 -11.79
C GLY A 256 -23.46 -10.85 -11.28
N ARG A 257 -23.14 -11.81 -12.15
CA ARG A 257 -23.09 -13.24 -11.82
C ARG A 257 -21.68 -13.78 -12.03
N TRP A 258 -21.14 -14.43 -11.01
CA TRP A 258 -19.87 -15.17 -11.11
C TRP A 258 -20.09 -16.60 -11.63
N LYS A 259 -19.05 -17.15 -12.25
CA LYS A 259 -18.94 -18.59 -12.58
C LYS A 259 -18.45 -19.39 -11.35
N ASP A 260 -18.48 -20.71 -11.41
CA ASP A 260 -17.90 -21.62 -10.41
C ASP A 260 -16.35 -21.65 -10.53
N THR A 261 -15.75 -20.51 -10.18
CA THR A 261 -14.30 -20.30 -10.17
C THR A 261 -13.76 -20.15 -8.76
N SER A 262 -12.45 -20.31 -8.60
CA SER A 262 -11.73 -20.34 -7.33
C SER A 262 -12.03 -19.13 -6.44
N PHE A 263 -12.06 -17.93 -7.03
CA PHE A 263 -12.23 -16.64 -6.36
C PHE A 263 -13.49 -15.89 -6.80
N ARG A 264 -14.23 -16.43 -7.78
CA ARG A 264 -15.51 -15.90 -8.26
C ARG A 264 -15.40 -14.46 -8.73
N LEU A 265 -14.44 -14.20 -9.62
CA LEU A 265 -14.31 -12.92 -10.30
C LEU A 265 -15.48 -12.71 -11.27
N TYR A 266 -15.99 -11.48 -11.34
CA TYR A 266 -17.08 -11.13 -12.24
C TYR A 266 -17.15 -9.63 -12.56
N ARG A 267 -17.86 -9.30 -13.64
CA ARG A 267 -18.27 -7.93 -14.03
C ARG A 267 -19.74 -7.68 -13.67
N ASP A 268 -20.08 -6.46 -13.27
CA ASP A 268 -21.47 -6.08 -12.96
C ASP A 268 -22.34 -6.05 -14.22
N GLY A 269 -21.81 -5.60 -15.36
CA GLY A 269 -22.52 -5.51 -16.63
C GLY A 269 -21.62 -5.83 -17.82
N THR A 270 -21.87 -5.14 -18.93
CA THR A 270 -21.07 -5.25 -20.16
C THR A 270 -19.83 -4.34 -20.14
N GLU A 271 -19.68 -3.52 -19.10
CA GLU A 271 -18.60 -2.55 -19.00
C GLU A 271 -17.23 -3.23 -18.90
N LEU A 272 -16.33 -2.85 -19.81
CA LEU A 272 -14.91 -3.13 -19.66
C LEU A 272 -14.29 -2.14 -18.66
N ARG A 273 -14.63 -2.31 -17.38
CA ARG A 273 -14.16 -1.48 -16.24
C ARG A 273 -13.78 -2.30 -15.02
N GLY A 274 -14.73 -2.48 -14.09
CA GLY A 274 -14.50 -3.07 -12.78
C GLY A 274 -14.64 -4.58 -12.83
N ILE A 275 -13.70 -5.28 -12.20
CA ILE A 275 -13.81 -6.71 -11.90
C ILE A 275 -13.83 -6.87 -10.39
N TYR A 276 -14.80 -7.63 -9.90
CA TYR A 276 -15.05 -7.80 -8.47
C TYR A 276 -14.82 -9.23 -8.04
N CYS A 277 -14.33 -9.41 -6.82
CA CYS A 277 -14.15 -10.72 -6.20
C CYS A 277 -15.31 -11.00 -5.23
N ALA A 278 -16.14 -12.00 -5.55
CA ALA A 278 -17.22 -12.43 -4.66
C ALA A 278 -16.71 -13.32 -3.50
N ASN A 279 -15.60 -14.07 -3.69
CA ASN A 279 -15.05 -14.96 -2.66
C ASN A 279 -13.73 -14.45 -2.07
N LYS A 280 -13.78 -13.27 -1.43
CA LYS A 280 -12.60 -12.64 -0.79
C LYS A 280 -11.95 -13.51 0.28
N HIS A 281 -12.73 -14.35 0.97
CA HIS A 281 -12.20 -15.24 2.01
C HIS A 281 -11.27 -16.30 1.40
N ALA A 282 -11.66 -16.93 0.29
CA ALA A 282 -10.81 -17.90 -0.40
C ALA A 282 -9.50 -17.26 -0.90
N ALA A 283 -9.56 -16.04 -1.45
CA ALA A 283 -8.39 -15.31 -1.91
C ALA A 283 -7.41 -14.97 -0.76
N ARG A 284 -7.91 -14.46 0.37
CA ARG A 284 -7.09 -14.21 1.57
C ARG A 284 -6.40 -15.47 2.07
N ASN A 285 -7.15 -16.58 2.18
CA ASN A 285 -6.61 -17.83 2.68
C ASN A 285 -5.54 -18.41 1.74
N ALA A 286 -5.78 -18.35 0.43
CA ALA A 286 -4.81 -18.79 -0.58
C ALA A 286 -3.49 -18.03 -0.45
N CYS A 287 -3.55 -16.69 -0.40
CA CYS A 287 -2.35 -15.87 -0.31
C CYS A 287 -1.59 -16.06 1.02
N ARG A 288 -2.31 -16.13 2.15
CA ARG A 288 -1.70 -16.38 3.47
C ARG A 288 -1.03 -17.76 3.58
N ALA A 289 -1.53 -18.75 2.84
CA ALA A 289 -0.99 -20.11 2.87
C ALA A 289 0.43 -20.21 2.27
N ILE A 290 0.87 -19.21 1.48
CA ILE A 290 2.24 -19.18 0.91
C ILE A 290 3.29 -19.01 2.01
N GLY A 291 3.01 -18.17 2.99
CA GLY A 291 3.89 -17.93 4.12
C GLY A 291 3.60 -16.62 4.85
N PRO A 292 4.07 -16.50 6.11
CA PRO A 292 3.75 -15.35 6.97
C PRO A 292 4.30 -14.00 6.48
N TYR A 293 5.27 -14.02 5.55
CA TYR A 293 5.88 -12.81 4.98
C TYR A 293 5.70 -12.73 3.46
N ALA A 294 4.90 -13.61 2.86
CA ALA A 294 4.85 -13.81 1.41
C ALA A 294 3.58 -13.27 0.74
N CYS A 295 2.83 -12.40 1.42
CA CYS A 295 1.52 -11.90 0.97
C CYS A 295 1.31 -10.41 1.34
N ASP A 296 2.24 -9.52 0.98
CA ASP A 296 2.02 -8.07 1.15
C ASP A 296 0.91 -7.54 0.22
N PHE A 297 0.96 -7.98 -1.05
CA PHE A 297 0.07 -7.51 -2.11
C PHE A 297 -0.60 -8.70 -2.81
N PRO A 298 -1.80 -9.12 -2.35
CA PRO A 298 -2.57 -10.15 -3.01
C PRO A 298 -3.16 -9.61 -4.31
N SER A 299 -2.82 -10.23 -5.42
CA SER A 299 -3.26 -9.84 -6.77
C SER A 299 -4.09 -10.95 -7.41
N LEU A 300 -5.22 -10.60 -7.99
CA LEU A 300 -6.13 -11.54 -8.66
C LEU A 300 -6.11 -11.29 -10.17
N ILE A 301 -5.78 -12.32 -10.94
CA ILE A 301 -5.73 -12.25 -12.41
C ILE A 301 -6.85 -13.11 -12.98
N GLY A 302 -7.85 -12.48 -13.59
CA GLY A 302 -8.93 -13.18 -14.27
C GLY A 302 -8.49 -13.72 -15.64
N ASN A 303 -8.86 -14.97 -15.96
CA ASN A 303 -8.75 -15.56 -17.29
C ASN A 303 -9.74 -14.90 -18.28
N ASP A 304 -9.55 -13.62 -18.54
CA ASP A 304 -10.37 -12.80 -19.42
C ASP A 304 -9.42 -12.09 -20.42
N PRO A 305 -9.69 -12.12 -21.73
CA PRO A 305 -8.86 -11.44 -22.72
C PRO A 305 -9.12 -9.94 -22.83
N TYR A 306 -10.04 -9.37 -22.04
CA TYR A 306 -10.46 -7.98 -22.14
C TYR A 306 -10.12 -7.14 -20.91
N TYR A 307 -10.18 -5.82 -21.08
CA TYR A 307 -9.85 -4.78 -20.13
C TYR A 307 -10.73 -4.91 -18.89
N GLY A 308 -10.09 -4.86 -17.74
CA GLY A 308 -10.78 -4.70 -16.49
C GLY A 308 -9.85 -4.89 -15.32
N GLY A 309 -10.20 -4.23 -14.22
CA GLY A 309 -9.44 -4.30 -13.01
C GLY A 309 -10.05 -3.43 -11.94
N LEU A 310 -9.48 -3.54 -10.76
CA LEU A 310 -9.88 -2.74 -9.62
C LEU A 310 -8.76 -2.74 -8.59
N GLY A 311 -8.44 -1.56 -8.07
CA GLY A 311 -7.59 -1.39 -6.90
C GLY A 311 -8.37 -1.56 -5.59
N GLY A 312 -7.64 -1.75 -4.50
CA GLY A 312 -8.22 -1.86 -3.16
C GLY A 312 -7.49 -2.89 -2.32
N GLU A 313 -8.24 -3.75 -1.64
CA GLU A 313 -7.65 -4.86 -0.88
C GLU A 313 -6.87 -5.83 -1.77
N PHE A 314 -7.42 -6.14 -2.94
CA PHE A 314 -6.78 -6.96 -3.96
C PHE A 314 -6.43 -6.08 -5.15
N VAL A 315 -5.26 -6.31 -5.74
CA VAL A 315 -4.96 -5.75 -7.06
C VAL A 315 -5.59 -6.66 -8.10
N ILE A 316 -6.62 -6.20 -8.80
CA ILE A 316 -7.35 -7.03 -9.77
C ILE A 316 -7.01 -6.57 -11.18
N SER A 317 -6.65 -7.52 -12.05
CA SER A 317 -6.50 -7.30 -13.50
C SER A 317 -6.91 -8.56 -14.28
N THR A 318 -6.73 -8.56 -15.59
CA THR A 318 -7.00 -9.69 -16.48
C THR A 318 -5.75 -10.20 -17.19
N SER A 319 -5.92 -11.37 -17.81
CA SER A 319 -4.95 -11.97 -18.72
C SER A 319 -4.88 -11.31 -20.11
N SER A 320 -5.57 -10.18 -20.34
CA SER A 320 -5.56 -9.50 -21.64
C SER A 320 -4.13 -9.24 -22.12
N ASN A 321 -3.85 -9.60 -23.38
CA ASN A 321 -2.59 -9.29 -24.05
C ASN A 321 -2.45 -7.80 -24.33
N LYS A 322 -3.56 -7.08 -24.49
CA LYS A 322 -3.60 -5.67 -24.85
C LYS A 322 -3.61 -4.76 -23.62
N SER A 323 -4.45 -5.08 -22.63
CA SER A 323 -4.74 -4.19 -21.51
C SER A 323 -4.36 -4.72 -20.13
N GLY A 324 -4.10 -6.03 -19.98
CA GLY A 324 -3.87 -6.66 -18.68
C GLY A 324 -2.71 -6.03 -17.92
N THR A 325 -1.56 -5.87 -18.58
CA THR A 325 -0.37 -5.21 -18.02
C THR A 325 -0.64 -3.73 -17.70
N ILE A 326 -1.32 -3.01 -18.61
CA ILE A 326 -1.63 -1.58 -18.48
C ILE A 326 -2.44 -1.33 -17.20
N VAL A 327 -3.53 -2.06 -17.03
CA VAL A 327 -4.39 -1.97 -15.84
C VAL A 327 -3.61 -2.41 -14.61
N LEU A 328 -2.88 -3.53 -14.69
CA LEU A 328 -2.19 -4.07 -13.54
C LEU A 328 -1.12 -3.14 -12.97
N ARG A 329 -0.36 -2.44 -13.81
CA ARG A 329 0.62 -1.44 -13.37
C ARG A 329 -0.05 -0.28 -12.63
N HIS A 330 -1.19 0.20 -13.14
CA HIS A 330 -1.97 1.29 -12.55
C HIS A 330 -2.50 0.90 -11.16
N GLU A 331 -3.21 -0.24 -11.08
CA GLU A 331 -3.82 -0.70 -9.83
C GLU A 331 -2.77 -1.10 -8.78
N LEU A 332 -1.65 -1.68 -9.22
CA LEU A 332 -0.52 -1.95 -8.33
C LEU A 332 0.11 -0.64 -7.85
N GLY A 333 0.16 0.41 -8.67
CA GLY A 333 0.60 1.75 -8.27
C GLY A 333 -0.14 2.28 -7.04
N HIS A 334 -1.49 2.22 -7.06
CA HIS A 334 -2.33 2.60 -5.92
C HIS A 334 -2.09 1.73 -4.66
N SER A 335 -1.72 0.48 -4.84
CA SER A 335 -1.49 -0.44 -3.74
C SER A 335 -0.10 -0.24 -3.12
N LEU A 336 0.91 -0.01 -3.96
CA LEU A 336 2.29 0.21 -3.56
C LEU A 336 2.51 1.60 -2.97
N ILE A 337 1.78 2.62 -3.42
CA ILE A 337 2.02 4.02 -3.05
C ILE A 337 0.70 4.68 -2.64
N ASN A 338 0.73 5.57 -1.66
CA ASN A 338 -0.39 6.48 -1.43
C ASN A 338 -0.41 7.56 -2.54
N ILE A 339 -0.97 7.19 -3.70
CA ILE A 339 -1.14 8.02 -4.89
C ILE A 339 -2.60 8.06 -5.32
N GLY A 340 -2.98 9.16 -5.95
CA GLY A 340 -4.27 9.37 -6.55
C GLY A 340 -4.22 9.22 -8.06
N GLU A 341 -5.41 9.22 -8.63
CA GLU A 341 -5.65 9.34 -10.05
C GLU A 341 -5.19 10.70 -10.56
N GLU A 342 -4.67 10.73 -11.79
CA GLU A 342 -4.33 11.95 -12.50
C GLU A 342 -5.16 12.14 -13.77
N TYR A 343 -5.78 11.07 -14.30
CA TYR A 343 -6.82 11.18 -15.31
C TYR A 343 -8.12 11.73 -14.71
N ASP A 344 -8.98 12.31 -15.55
CA ASP A 344 -10.23 12.93 -15.10
C ASP A 344 -11.33 11.89 -14.82
N GLY A 345 -12.23 12.19 -13.91
CA GLY A 345 -13.44 11.41 -13.63
C GLY A 345 -13.25 10.16 -12.75
N GLY A 346 -12.07 10.01 -12.14
CA GLY A 346 -11.80 9.03 -11.10
C GLY A 346 -12.48 9.35 -9.76
N ASP A 347 -12.18 8.53 -8.74
CA ASP A 347 -12.74 8.67 -7.39
C ASP A 347 -11.69 9.13 -6.34
N VAL A 348 -10.39 8.95 -6.61
CA VAL A 348 -9.32 9.14 -5.61
C VAL A 348 -8.28 10.16 -6.09
N TYR A 349 -8.40 11.42 -5.65
CA TYR A 349 -7.43 12.49 -5.96
C TYR A 349 -6.62 12.88 -4.73
N SER A 350 -5.93 11.94 -4.09
CA SER A 350 -5.17 12.17 -2.85
C SER A 350 -3.76 11.61 -2.96
N GLY A 351 -2.98 11.66 -1.87
CA GLY A 351 -1.63 11.11 -1.89
C GLY A 351 -0.56 12.12 -2.29
N VAL A 352 0.59 11.61 -2.72
CA VAL A 352 1.80 12.42 -2.99
C VAL A 352 1.69 13.26 -4.27
N ASN A 353 0.91 12.81 -5.24
CA ASN A 353 0.77 13.41 -6.58
C ASN A 353 -0.48 14.28 -6.76
N ALA A 354 -1.29 14.48 -5.71
CA ALA A 354 -2.52 15.25 -5.78
C ALA A 354 -2.61 16.34 -4.70
N GLU A 355 -3.05 17.54 -5.09
CA GLU A 355 -3.37 18.66 -4.20
C GLU A 355 -4.82 19.13 -4.44
N ARG A 356 -5.58 19.44 -3.38
CA ARG A 356 -7.03 19.72 -3.49
C ARG A 356 -7.41 21.13 -3.10
N TRP A 357 -6.60 21.79 -2.28
CA TRP A 357 -7.02 23.00 -1.59
C TRP A 357 -6.43 24.24 -2.22
N SER A 358 -5.12 24.21 -2.49
CA SER A 358 -4.42 25.37 -3.03
C SER A 358 -3.10 24.97 -3.66
N ILE A 359 -2.76 25.60 -4.79
CA ILE A 359 -1.44 25.46 -5.41
C ILE A 359 -0.30 25.91 -4.49
N HIS A 360 -0.57 26.78 -3.50
CA HIS A 360 0.42 27.18 -2.51
C HIS A 360 0.73 26.08 -1.48
N ASN A 361 -0.10 25.04 -1.40
CA ASN A 361 0.07 23.88 -0.52
C ASN A 361 0.58 22.63 -1.24
N ILE A 362 1.02 22.76 -2.50
CA ILE A 362 1.52 21.64 -3.30
C ILE A 362 2.57 20.85 -2.52
N LYS A 363 2.41 19.52 -2.55
CA LYS A 363 3.27 18.57 -1.81
C LYS A 363 4.61 18.32 -2.50
N TRP A 364 4.67 18.54 -3.81
CA TRP A 364 5.84 18.33 -4.67
C TRP A 364 6.62 19.62 -4.97
N LYS A 365 6.65 20.58 -4.03
CA LYS A 365 7.37 21.86 -4.20
C LYS A 365 8.84 21.68 -4.61
N HIS A 366 9.53 20.72 -4.03
CA HIS A 366 10.95 20.42 -4.32
C HIS A 366 11.18 19.77 -5.69
N TRP A 367 10.11 19.46 -6.43
CA TRP A 367 10.16 18.98 -7.80
C TRP A 367 9.75 20.03 -8.83
N LEU A 368 9.15 21.15 -8.41
CA LEU A 368 8.69 22.18 -9.35
C LEU A 368 9.83 22.65 -10.27
N THR A 369 9.52 22.82 -11.55
CA THR A 369 10.47 23.37 -12.52
C THR A 369 10.79 24.83 -12.20
N ASP A 370 9.75 25.59 -11.84
CA ASP A 370 9.88 26.97 -11.37
C ASP A 370 9.66 27.00 -9.84
N PRO A 371 10.38 27.83 -9.08
CA PRO A 371 10.28 27.83 -7.62
C PRO A 371 8.88 28.22 -7.11
N GLU A 372 8.18 29.07 -7.85
CA GLU A 372 6.82 29.49 -7.51
C GLU A 372 5.77 28.60 -8.19
N PRO A 373 4.79 28.08 -7.44
CA PRO A 373 3.74 27.23 -7.99
C PRO A 373 2.86 28.04 -8.95
N ARG A 374 2.67 27.53 -10.17
CA ARG A 374 1.84 28.12 -11.22
C ARG A 374 0.76 27.13 -11.63
N GLU A 375 -0.49 27.60 -11.67
CA GLU A 375 -1.58 26.82 -12.28
C GLU A 375 -1.46 26.88 -13.80
N GLU A 376 -1.39 25.71 -14.43
CA GLU A 376 -1.43 25.54 -15.89
C GLU A 376 -2.90 25.52 -16.31
N LYS A 377 -3.42 26.67 -16.77
CA LYS A 377 -4.87 26.91 -16.87
C LYS A 377 -5.54 26.13 -17.99
N ASN A 378 -6.44 25.22 -17.62
CA ASN A 378 -7.37 24.55 -18.51
C ASN A 378 -8.76 24.42 -17.87
N VAL A 379 -9.72 23.88 -18.61
CA VAL A 379 -11.07 23.58 -18.13
C VAL A 379 -11.58 22.29 -18.76
N LEU A 380 -12.31 21.50 -17.98
CA LEU A 380 -13.08 20.35 -18.47
C LEU A 380 -14.50 20.83 -18.85
N ARG A 381 -14.83 20.74 -20.13
CA ARG A 381 -16.10 21.20 -20.71
C ARG A 381 -17.18 20.12 -20.74
N ALA A 382 -16.78 18.89 -20.98
CA ALA A 382 -17.65 17.73 -20.93
C ALA A 382 -16.93 16.58 -20.24
N GLN A 383 -17.65 15.86 -19.40
CA GLN A 383 -17.24 14.60 -18.80
C GLN A 383 -18.45 13.69 -18.76
N ASP A 384 -18.34 12.54 -19.42
CA ASP A 384 -19.43 11.57 -19.48
C ASP A 384 -18.87 10.15 -19.44
N TYR A 385 -19.41 9.31 -18.56
CA TYR A 385 -19.10 7.88 -18.46
C TYR A 385 -20.32 7.11 -18.95
N SER A 386 -20.54 7.19 -20.26
CA SER A 386 -21.80 6.84 -20.89
C SER A 386 -22.11 5.35 -20.80
N TRP A 387 -21.07 4.48 -20.89
CA TRP A 387 -21.23 3.03 -21.03
C TRP A 387 -22.35 2.66 -22.02
N TYR A 388 -22.37 3.38 -23.14
CA TYR A 388 -23.52 3.43 -24.03
C TYR A 388 -23.34 2.47 -25.21
N ASP A 389 -24.30 1.57 -25.37
CA ASP A 389 -24.39 0.66 -26.51
C ASP A 389 -24.75 1.43 -27.79
N LEU A 390 -23.80 1.54 -28.71
CA LEU A 390 -23.95 2.33 -29.94
C LEU A 390 -25.01 1.74 -30.90
N LYS A 391 -25.40 0.48 -30.72
CA LYS A 391 -26.49 -0.15 -31.48
C LYS A 391 -27.85 0.50 -31.19
N LYS A 392 -28.01 1.18 -30.05
CA LYS A 392 -29.26 1.88 -29.67
C LYS A 392 -29.50 3.16 -30.48
N GLY A 393 -28.51 3.61 -31.24
CA GLY A 393 -28.57 4.82 -32.07
C GLY A 393 -27.58 5.89 -31.61
N PRO A 394 -27.56 7.06 -32.29
CA PRO A 394 -26.57 8.10 -32.01
C PRO A 394 -26.58 8.60 -30.56
N TYR A 395 -25.39 8.81 -30.00
CA TYR A 395 -25.20 9.36 -28.67
C TYR A 395 -24.61 10.77 -28.76
N LYS A 396 -25.21 11.73 -28.05
CA LYS A 396 -24.86 13.15 -28.17
C LYS A 396 -24.43 13.73 -26.82
N VAL A 397 -23.27 14.38 -26.80
CA VAL A 397 -22.73 15.11 -25.65
C VAL A 397 -22.71 16.60 -25.99
N ASN A 398 -23.39 17.41 -25.19
CA ASN A 398 -23.48 18.86 -25.39
C ASN A 398 -22.60 19.57 -24.36
N PHE A 399 -21.88 20.60 -24.79
CA PHE A 399 -21.10 21.46 -23.90
C PHE A 399 -21.16 22.93 -24.33
N ARG A 400 -20.60 23.82 -23.52
CA ARG A 400 -20.50 25.25 -23.83
C ARG A 400 -19.07 25.75 -23.69
N SER A 401 -18.62 26.53 -24.68
CA SER A 401 -17.38 27.32 -24.59
C SER A 401 -17.71 28.79 -24.38
N ASN A 402 -16.80 29.49 -23.71
CA ASN A 402 -16.84 30.94 -23.55
C ASN A 402 -15.98 31.67 -24.60
N GLY A 403 -15.34 30.95 -25.52
CA GLY A 403 -14.53 31.53 -26.59
C GLY A 403 -13.15 32.08 -26.17
N GLN A 404 -12.71 31.81 -24.94
CA GLN A 404 -11.46 32.40 -24.41
C GLN A 404 -10.23 31.50 -24.55
N PHE A 405 -10.45 30.20 -24.73
CA PHE A 405 -9.39 29.20 -24.79
C PHE A 405 -8.77 29.13 -26.19
N LYS A 406 -7.57 28.57 -26.30
CA LYS A 406 -6.77 28.56 -27.53
C LYS A 406 -6.66 27.20 -28.17
N ARG A 407 -6.77 26.14 -27.37
CA ARG A 407 -6.65 24.74 -27.81
C ARG A 407 -7.74 23.91 -27.16
N TRP A 408 -8.02 22.75 -27.73
CA TRP A 408 -8.91 21.76 -27.14
C TRP A 408 -8.39 20.34 -27.36
N SER A 409 -8.78 19.42 -26.47
CA SER A 409 -8.59 17.98 -26.62
C SER A 409 -9.91 17.25 -26.33
N LEU A 410 -10.34 16.41 -27.27
CA LEU A 410 -11.41 15.45 -27.11
C LEU A 410 -10.79 14.08 -26.91
N LYS A 411 -11.02 13.46 -25.76
CA LYS A 411 -10.61 12.09 -25.50
C LYS A 411 -11.82 11.22 -25.22
N ILE A 412 -11.83 10.05 -25.82
CA ILE A 412 -12.87 9.04 -25.57
C ILE A 412 -12.23 7.72 -25.17
N SER A 413 -13.02 6.88 -24.52
CA SER A 413 -12.76 5.45 -24.50
C SER A 413 -13.93 4.68 -25.10
N HIS A 414 -13.62 3.58 -25.75
CA HIS A 414 -14.56 2.74 -26.48
C HIS A 414 -14.15 1.27 -26.40
N SER A 415 -15.08 0.37 -26.64
CA SER A 415 -14.84 -1.08 -26.71
C SER A 415 -15.66 -1.72 -27.82
N GLY A 416 -15.22 -2.87 -28.31
CA GLY A 416 -15.92 -3.62 -29.35
C GLY A 416 -15.89 -2.99 -30.76
N VAL A 417 -15.17 -1.88 -30.95
CA VAL A 417 -15.07 -1.13 -32.22
C VAL A 417 -13.80 -1.54 -32.98
N ASP A 418 -13.88 -2.68 -33.65
CA ASP A 418 -12.75 -3.43 -34.18
C ASP A 418 -12.23 -2.93 -35.54
N THR A 419 -13.04 -2.24 -36.33
CA THR A 419 -12.68 -1.76 -37.69
C THR A 419 -12.94 -0.27 -37.87
N ASP A 420 -12.32 0.37 -38.86
CA ASP A 420 -12.45 1.83 -39.12
C ASP A 420 -13.90 2.29 -39.36
N ASP A 421 -14.76 1.39 -39.82
CA ASP A 421 -16.18 1.62 -40.07
C ASP A 421 -17.09 1.15 -38.91
N SER A 422 -16.54 0.91 -37.72
CA SER A 422 -17.32 0.50 -36.54
C SER A 422 -17.76 1.66 -35.64
N LEU A 423 -17.08 2.81 -35.72
CA LEU A 423 -17.38 4.03 -34.95
C LEU A 423 -17.28 5.27 -35.84
N GLU A 424 -18.22 6.20 -35.69
CA GLU A 424 -18.15 7.53 -36.28
C GLU A 424 -18.25 8.60 -35.19
N VAL A 425 -17.39 9.62 -35.30
CA VAL A 425 -17.35 10.74 -34.35
C VAL A 425 -17.51 12.04 -35.12
N TYR A 426 -18.41 12.90 -34.63
CA TYR A 426 -18.69 14.22 -35.19
C TYR A 426 -18.52 15.28 -34.11
N LEU A 427 -17.89 16.40 -34.48
CA LEU A 427 -17.77 17.59 -33.65
C LEU A 427 -18.41 18.76 -34.42
N ASP A 428 -19.47 19.34 -33.85
CA ASP A 428 -20.29 20.38 -34.49
C ASP A 428 -20.73 20.00 -35.92
N GLY A 429 -21.13 18.74 -36.10
CA GLY A 429 -21.57 18.18 -37.39
C GLY A 429 -20.45 17.86 -38.38
N LYS A 430 -19.19 18.18 -38.06
CA LYS A 430 -18.02 17.79 -38.88
C LYS A 430 -17.51 16.42 -38.43
N ARG A 431 -17.42 15.48 -39.36
CA ARG A 431 -16.84 14.15 -39.09
C ARG A 431 -15.35 14.30 -38.75
N LEU A 432 -14.93 13.70 -37.65
CA LEU A 432 -13.53 13.57 -37.26
C LEU A 432 -12.94 12.33 -37.92
N ASN A 433 -11.68 12.44 -38.37
CA ASN A 433 -10.95 11.28 -38.88
C ASN A 433 -10.66 10.33 -37.72
N TRP A 434 -11.03 9.07 -37.88
CA TRP A 434 -10.82 8.04 -36.88
C TRP A 434 -10.33 6.77 -37.55
N THR A 435 -9.42 6.07 -36.87
CA THR A 435 -8.90 4.77 -37.28
C THR A 435 -9.04 3.85 -36.09
N SER A 436 -9.51 2.63 -36.35
CA SER A 436 -9.66 1.63 -35.31
C SER A 436 -8.29 1.22 -34.77
N PRO A 437 -8.13 1.09 -33.45
CA PRO A 437 -6.94 0.47 -32.85
C PRO A 437 -6.96 -1.06 -32.97
N GLY A 438 -8.01 -1.64 -33.56
CA GLY A 438 -8.18 -3.07 -33.76
C GLY A 438 -8.61 -3.83 -32.51
N GLY A 439 -9.31 -4.94 -32.75
CA GLY A 439 -9.79 -5.86 -31.71
C GLY A 439 -11.00 -5.33 -30.93
N TYR A 440 -11.44 -6.10 -29.94
CA TYR A 440 -12.67 -5.80 -29.18
C TYR A 440 -12.42 -5.23 -27.78
N ASP A 441 -11.16 -5.18 -27.37
CA ASP A 441 -10.79 -4.67 -26.05
C ASP A 441 -11.07 -3.16 -25.93
N ARG A 442 -11.07 -2.64 -24.70
CA ARG A 442 -11.22 -1.21 -24.46
C ARG A 442 -9.97 -0.46 -24.90
N ASP A 443 -10.18 0.63 -25.62
CA ASP A 443 -9.13 1.53 -26.09
C ASP A 443 -9.53 2.99 -25.93
N PHE A 444 -8.59 3.88 -26.22
CA PHE A 444 -8.72 5.32 -26.11
C PHE A 444 -8.42 5.98 -27.46
N SER A 445 -9.18 7.01 -27.79
CA SER A 445 -8.92 7.83 -28.98
C SER A 445 -8.96 9.30 -28.60
N GLU A 446 -8.07 10.08 -29.20
CA GLU A 446 -7.86 11.48 -28.87
C GLU A 446 -7.78 12.32 -30.14
N TRP A 447 -8.41 13.48 -30.10
CA TRP A 447 -8.33 14.52 -31.12
C TRP A 447 -7.98 15.83 -30.45
N GLU A 448 -7.12 16.60 -31.09
CA GLU A 448 -6.71 17.91 -30.61
C GLU A 448 -6.98 18.97 -31.67
N GLY A 449 -7.29 20.18 -31.21
CA GLY A 449 -7.38 21.36 -32.06
C GLY A 449 -6.55 22.51 -31.53
N ASN A 450 -5.88 23.21 -32.46
CA ASN A 450 -5.06 24.38 -32.17
C ASN A 450 -5.81 25.71 -32.28
N GLU A 451 -7.11 25.65 -32.55
CA GLU A 451 -8.02 26.79 -32.57
C GLU A 451 -9.13 26.53 -31.56
N GLY A 452 -9.28 27.44 -30.59
CA GLY A 452 -10.31 27.34 -29.56
C GLY A 452 -11.72 27.43 -30.13
N PHE A 453 -12.69 26.92 -29.38
CA PHE A 453 -14.09 27.00 -29.78
C PHE A 453 -14.60 28.44 -29.79
N SER A 454 -15.62 28.72 -30.60
CA SER A 454 -16.37 29.97 -30.50
C SER A 454 -17.19 30.01 -29.20
N ALA A 455 -17.59 31.19 -28.74
CA ALA A 455 -18.48 31.29 -27.59
C ALA A 455 -19.87 30.75 -27.97
N GLY A 456 -20.37 29.74 -27.25
CA GLY A 456 -21.64 29.12 -27.64
C GLY A 456 -21.84 27.71 -27.14
N LYS A 457 -22.84 27.04 -27.73
CA LYS A 457 -23.10 25.62 -27.55
C LYS A 457 -22.36 24.84 -28.63
N HIS A 458 -21.81 23.70 -28.23
CA HIS A 458 -21.15 22.74 -29.11
C HIS A 458 -21.69 21.35 -28.85
N GLU A 459 -21.63 20.49 -29.87
CA GLU A 459 -22.14 19.12 -29.80
C GLU A 459 -21.08 18.14 -30.31
N ILE A 460 -20.93 17.05 -29.58
CA ILE A 460 -20.20 15.86 -29.99
C ILE A 460 -21.21 14.75 -30.22
N GLU A 461 -21.15 14.10 -31.37
CA GLU A 461 -22.05 13.01 -31.72
C GLU A 461 -21.24 11.74 -32.05
N PHE A 462 -21.64 10.63 -31.45
CA PHE A 462 -21.07 9.31 -31.65
C PHE A 462 -22.11 8.41 -32.31
N ARG A 463 -21.71 7.68 -33.35
CA ARG A 463 -22.58 6.73 -34.05
C ARG A 463 -21.87 5.40 -34.20
N GLN A 464 -22.66 4.33 -34.23
CA GLN A 464 -22.19 3.10 -34.83
C GLN A 464 -21.99 3.34 -36.34
N GLY A 465 -20.96 2.73 -36.92
CA GLY A 465 -20.79 2.82 -38.37
C GLY A 465 -21.79 1.94 -39.14
N ALA A 466 -22.22 2.46 -40.29
CA ALA A 466 -23.41 2.00 -41.02
C ALA A 466 -23.40 0.51 -41.44
N LYS A 467 -22.23 -0.10 -41.59
CA LYS A 467 -22.12 -1.54 -41.94
C LYS A 467 -22.70 -2.45 -40.87
N TYR A 468 -22.76 -1.98 -39.63
CA TYR A 468 -23.04 -2.80 -38.46
C TYR A 468 -24.46 -2.65 -37.89
N ASP A 469 -25.30 -1.81 -38.50
CA ASP A 469 -26.65 -1.53 -38.00
C ASP A 469 -27.52 -2.78 -37.88
N ASN A 470 -27.22 -3.82 -38.67
CA ASN A 470 -27.93 -5.09 -38.69
C ASN A 470 -27.09 -6.28 -38.18
N GLU A 471 -25.99 -6.05 -37.49
CA GLU A 471 -25.15 -7.16 -37.02
C GLU A 471 -25.87 -7.98 -35.92
N PRO A 472 -25.88 -9.32 -36.03
CA PRO A 472 -26.44 -10.19 -35.01
C PRO A 472 -25.69 -10.04 -33.68
N GLU A 473 -26.39 -10.32 -32.60
CA GLU A 473 -25.80 -10.29 -31.26
C GLU A 473 -24.83 -11.46 -31.09
N ASP A 474 -23.63 -11.17 -30.62
CA ASP A 474 -22.57 -12.15 -30.36
C ASP A 474 -22.08 -11.99 -28.92
N SER A 475 -22.58 -12.86 -28.05
CA SER A 475 -22.23 -12.87 -26.63
C SER A 475 -20.78 -13.28 -26.33
N SER A 476 -20.01 -13.71 -27.33
CA SER A 476 -18.61 -14.11 -27.14
C SER A 476 -17.64 -12.92 -27.14
N ARG A 477 -18.11 -11.72 -27.52
CA ARG A 477 -17.30 -10.50 -27.57
C ARG A 477 -17.98 -9.32 -26.86
N PRO A 478 -17.21 -8.31 -26.44
CA PRO A 478 -17.74 -7.05 -25.95
C PRO A 478 -18.66 -6.38 -26.96
N ILE A 479 -19.73 -5.76 -26.46
CA ILE A 479 -20.61 -4.91 -27.27
C ILE A 479 -19.84 -3.68 -27.80
N ARG A 480 -20.31 -3.11 -28.90
CA ARG A 480 -19.83 -1.81 -29.38
C ARG A 480 -20.32 -0.71 -28.45
N GLN A 481 -19.39 -0.17 -27.67
CA GLN A 481 -19.73 0.72 -26.59
C GLN A 481 -18.89 1.99 -26.65
N LEU A 482 -19.55 3.13 -26.48
CA LEU A 482 -18.90 4.34 -26.02
C LEU A 482 -18.77 4.25 -24.49
N CYS A 483 -17.55 4.14 -23.99
CA CYS A 483 -17.30 3.94 -22.57
C CYS A 483 -17.21 5.28 -21.83
N SER A 484 -16.49 6.26 -22.38
CA SER A 484 -16.37 7.60 -21.78
C SER A 484 -16.01 8.69 -22.79
N VAL A 485 -16.28 9.94 -22.42
CA VAL A 485 -15.97 11.16 -23.17
C VAL A 485 -15.44 12.24 -22.22
N THR A 486 -14.32 12.87 -22.57
CA THR A 486 -13.85 14.10 -21.96
C THR A 486 -13.50 15.13 -23.03
N MET A 487 -13.88 16.39 -22.79
CA MET A 487 -13.54 17.52 -23.64
C MET A 487 -12.86 18.59 -22.80
N HIS A 488 -11.58 18.86 -23.07
CA HIS A 488 -10.83 19.93 -22.43
C HIS A 488 -10.65 21.12 -23.37
N GLU A 489 -10.63 22.31 -22.78
CA GLU A 489 -10.09 23.51 -23.40
C GLU A 489 -8.91 24.05 -22.60
N PHE A 490 -7.87 24.53 -23.28
CA PHE A 490 -6.61 24.98 -22.70
C PHE A 490 -6.30 26.43 -23.07
N MET A 491 -5.73 27.18 -22.13
CA MET A 491 -5.23 28.52 -22.42
C MET A 491 -3.99 28.46 -23.34
N GLY A 492 -3.53 29.62 -23.81
CA GLY A 492 -2.30 29.72 -24.60
C GLY A 492 -1.05 29.29 -23.81
N GLU A 493 0.07 29.15 -24.51
CA GLU A 493 1.36 28.68 -24.00
C GLU A 493 1.92 29.55 -22.87
N ASP A 494 1.49 30.82 -22.81
CA ASP A 494 1.77 31.77 -21.73
C ASP A 494 1.10 31.39 -20.40
N LEU A 495 0.03 30.59 -20.44
CA LEU A 495 -0.78 30.18 -19.29
C LEU A 495 -0.93 28.65 -19.15
N TYR A 496 -0.50 27.86 -20.14
CA TYR A 496 -0.51 26.40 -20.10
C TYR A 496 0.68 25.81 -20.87
N ARG A 497 1.54 25.05 -20.18
CA ARG A 497 2.70 24.37 -20.79
C ARG A 497 2.40 22.92 -21.10
N PHE A 498 2.34 22.58 -22.38
CA PHE A 498 2.14 21.21 -22.88
C PHE A 498 3.40 20.34 -22.80
N ASN A 499 4.56 20.90 -22.44
CA ASN A 499 5.76 20.10 -22.26
C ASN A 499 5.64 19.21 -21.01
N SER A 500 5.51 17.92 -21.24
CA SER A 500 5.36 16.87 -20.22
C SER A 500 6.53 16.79 -19.21
N THR A 501 7.71 17.30 -19.53
CA THR A 501 8.85 17.35 -18.60
C THR A 501 8.76 18.46 -17.56
N VAL A 502 7.87 19.43 -17.77
CA VAL A 502 7.60 20.50 -16.80
C VAL A 502 6.81 19.95 -15.63
N ILE A 503 7.29 20.22 -14.41
CA ILE A 503 6.61 19.92 -13.17
C ILE A 503 6.01 21.22 -12.62
N SER A 504 4.69 21.25 -12.52
CA SER A 504 3.89 22.43 -12.18
C SER A 504 2.60 22.02 -11.45
N ALA A 505 1.55 22.84 -11.53
CA ALA A 505 0.21 22.51 -11.03
C ALA A 505 -0.79 22.42 -12.19
N TYR A 506 -0.99 21.22 -12.71
CA TYR A 506 -1.95 20.95 -13.78
C TYR A 506 -3.31 20.59 -13.20
N PRO A 507 -4.41 21.23 -13.59
CA PRO A 507 -5.73 20.81 -13.13
C PRO A 507 -6.10 19.41 -13.64
N THR A 508 -6.80 18.68 -12.79
CA THR A 508 -7.50 17.43 -13.09
C THR A 508 -8.81 17.39 -12.30
N PHE A 509 -9.84 16.80 -12.85
CA PHE A 509 -11.20 16.93 -12.33
C PHE A 509 -11.74 15.56 -11.98
N ASP A 510 -12.39 15.44 -10.82
CA ASP A 510 -13.01 14.18 -10.43
C ASP A 510 -14.36 13.94 -11.12
N ARG A 511 -15.01 12.80 -10.82
CA ARG A 511 -16.33 12.45 -11.37
C ARG A 511 -17.44 13.46 -11.11
N PHE A 512 -17.26 14.35 -10.13
CA PHE A 512 -18.19 15.41 -9.76
C PHE A 512 -17.73 16.79 -10.29
N ASN A 513 -16.78 16.81 -11.23
CA ASN A 513 -16.15 17.98 -11.81
C ASN A 513 -15.43 18.88 -10.78
N ARG A 514 -15.02 18.33 -9.64
CA ARG A 514 -14.25 19.09 -8.64
C ARG A 514 -12.79 19.12 -9.08
N LYS A 515 -12.23 20.34 -9.18
CA LYS A 515 -10.84 20.56 -9.56
C LYS A 515 -9.88 20.14 -8.44
N THR A 516 -8.85 19.41 -8.82
CA THR A 516 -7.64 19.14 -8.05
C THR A 516 -6.43 19.41 -8.95
N TRP A 517 -5.21 19.34 -8.41
CA TRP A 517 -3.99 19.53 -9.18
C TRP A 517 -3.09 18.30 -9.13
N ARG A 518 -2.39 18.07 -10.23
CA ARG A 518 -1.36 17.05 -10.44
C ARG A 518 -0.06 17.69 -10.93
N SER A 519 1.04 16.92 -10.91
CA SER A 519 2.39 17.47 -11.08
C SER A 519 2.81 17.73 -12.52
N ASN A 520 2.33 16.96 -13.50
CA ASN A 520 2.81 17.01 -14.89
C ASN A 520 1.63 17.12 -15.88
N HIS A 521 1.91 17.40 -17.16
CA HIS A 521 0.88 17.44 -18.22
C HIS A 521 0.39 16.05 -18.63
N GLU A 522 1.23 15.16 -19.16
CA GLU A 522 0.84 13.78 -19.52
C GLU A 522 1.91 12.74 -19.12
N TYR A 523 2.98 13.17 -18.44
CA TYR A 523 4.08 12.32 -17.99
C TYR A 523 3.81 11.67 -16.63
N CYS A 524 2.82 10.78 -16.57
CA CYS A 524 2.62 9.88 -15.44
C CYS A 524 1.72 8.71 -15.86
N LEU A 525 2.06 7.48 -15.46
CA LEU A 525 1.19 6.31 -15.58
C LEU A 525 -0.20 6.56 -14.99
N MET A 526 -0.29 7.30 -13.88
CA MET A 526 -1.57 7.63 -13.23
C MET A 526 -2.44 8.60 -14.04
N ARG A 527 -1.86 9.24 -15.07
CA ARG A 527 -2.55 10.15 -16.01
C ARG A 527 -2.82 9.45 -17.33
N ASN A 528 -1.79 8.85 -17.90
CA ASN A 528 -1.82 8.12 -19.14
C ASN A 528 -1.43 6.67 -18.85
N MET A 529 -2.43 5.81 -18.68
CA MET A 529 -2.21 4.40 -18.34
C MET A 529 -1.38 3.64 -19.39
N ALA A 530 -1.35 4.11 -20.65
CA ALA A 530 -0.50 3.53 -21.69
C ALA A 530 1.00 3.83 -21.49
N SER A 531 1.34 4.85 -20.69
CA SER A 531 2.72 5.14 -20.29
C SER A 531 3.27 4.03 -19.40
N THR A 532 4.54 3.70 -19.56
CA THR A 532 5.27 2.82 -18.64
C THR A 532 5.90 3.57 -17.47
N GLU A 533 5.81 4.91 -17.46
CA GLU A 533 6.59 5.77 -16.57
C GLU A 533 5.72 6.46 -15.50
N PHE A 534 6.10 6.28 -14.23
CA PHE A 534 5.65 7.17 -13.17
C PHE A 534 6.33 8.55 -13.29
N CYS A 535 5.59 9.62 -12.95
CA CYS A 535 6.21 10.93 -12.80
C CYS A 535 7.24 10.93 -11.66
N SER A 536 8.14 11.92 -11.63
CA SER A 536 9.17 12.02 -10.60
C SER A 536 8.61 12.04 -9.18
N VAL A 537 7.43 12.66 -8.98
CA VAL A 537 6.74 12.70 -7.68
C VAL A 537 6.27 11.31 -7.24
N CYS A 538 5.70 10.54 -8.17
CA CYS A 538 5.27 9.17 -7.91
C CYS A 538 6.48 8.22 -7.71
N LYS A 539 7.57 8.39 -8.47
CA LYS A 539 8.82 7.62 -8.29
C LYS A 539 9.42 7.83 -6.90
N GLU A 540 9.50 9.07 -6.44
CA GLU A 540 9.96 9.39 -5.08
C GLU A 540 9.05 8.75 -4.02
N GLY A 541 7.73 8.89 -4.19
CA GLY A 541 6.75 8.26 -3.31
C GLY A 541 6.89 6.73 -3.25
N LEU A 542 7.18 6.09 -4.39
CA LEU A 542 7.41 4.66 -4.50
C LEU A 542 8.64 4.23 -3.70
N TRP A 543 9.79 4.88 -3.92
CA TRP A 543 11.01 4.61 -3.16
C TRP A 543 10.79 4.70 -1.66
N LEU A 544 10.23 5.82 -1.19
CA LEU A 544 9.99 6.05 0.23
C LEU A 544 8.99 5.05 0.84
N ARG A 545 8.05 4.55 0.04
CA ARG A 545 7.08 3.57 0.52
C ARG A 545 7.66 2.16 0.55
N LEU A 546 8.41 1.74 -0.46
CA LEU A 546 9.07 0.44 -0.49
C LEU A 546 10.16 0.34 0.60
N LEU A 547 11.00 1.38 0.76
CA LEU A 547 12.04 1.43 1.79
C LEU A 547 11.47 1.59 3.21
N SER A 548 10.17 1.91 3.36
CA SER A 548 9.51 1.81 4.68
C SER A 548 9.18 0.37 5.09
N LYS A 549 9.23 -0.58 4.16
CA LYS A 549 9.01 -2.02 4.37
C LYS A 549 10.29 -2.86 4.24
N VAL A 550 11.34 -2.31 3.65
CA VAL A 550 12.56 -3.01 3.27
C VAL A 550 13.78 -2.28 3.79
N SER A 551 14.70 -3.02 4.42
CA SER A 551 16.02 -2.55 4.83
C SER A 551 17.02 -2.71 3.68
N LEU A 552 17.86 -1.70 3.44
CA LEU A 552 18.97 -1.77 2.48
C LEU A 552 20.01 -2.85 2.84
N LEU A 553 20.05 -3.27 4.10
CA LEU A 553 20.93 -4.32 4.61
C LEU A 553 20.15 -5.63 4.78
N ASP A 554 20.61 -6.69 4.12
CA ASP A 554 20.08 -8.05 4.27
C ASP A 554 20.68 -8.77 5.47
N SER A 555 22.01 -8.74 5.62
CA SER A 555 22.69 -9.35 6.77
C SER A 555 24.11 -8.81 6.99
N ILE A 556 24.63 -9.01 8.21
CA ILE A 556 26.07 -8.95 8.48
C ILE A 556 26.54 -10.38 8.71
N ASN A 557 27.45 -10.86 7.86
CA ASN A 557 28.05 -12.17 7.99
C ASN A 557 29.44 -12.03 8.60
N VAL A 558 29.72 -12.83 9.62
CA VAL A 558 31.02 -12.86 10.30
C VAL A 558 31.61 -14.25 10.15
N GLU A 559 32.79 -14.32 9.53
CA GLU A 559 33.57 -15.55 9.35
C GLU A 559 34.84 -15.51 10.20
N CYS A 560 35.05 -16.55 11.01
CA CYS A 560 36.22 -16.68 11.88
C CYS A 560 37.41 -17.22 11.10
N GLN A 561 38.44 -16.39 10.86
CA GLN A 561 39.64 -16.81 10.13
C GLN A 561 40.73 -17.29 11.10
N ARG A 562 41.03 -18.59 11.05
CA ARG A 562 42.03 -19.25 11.92
C ARG A 562 43.31 -19.57 11.14
N SER A 563 44.46 -19.34 11.76
CA SER A 563 45.76 -19.73 11.21
C SER A 563 46.37 -20.86 12.05
N ARG A 564 47.14 -21.75 11.41
CA ARG A 564 47.87 -22.81 12.12
C ARG A 564 49.14 -22.20 12.70
N VAL A 565 49.30 -22.28 14.02
CA VAL A 565 50.56 -21.91 14.68
C VAL A 565 51.24 -23.19 15.14
N PHE A 566 52.56 -23.26 14.96
CA PHE A 566 53.37 -24.35 15.46
C PHE A 566 53.69 -24.08 16.93
N GLU A 567 53.24 -24.94 17.84
CA GLU A 567 53.83 -25.00 19.18
C GLU A 567 55.20 -25.67 19.03
N SER A 568 56.28 -24.90 19.18
CA SER A 568 57.57 -25.47 19.54
C SER A 568 57.55 -25.72 21.04
N GLU A 569 57.49 -26.99 21.46
CA GLU A 569 57.75 -27.38 22.84
C GLU A 569 59.12 -26.83 23.27
N MET A 570 59.14 -25.74 24.04
CA MET A 570 60.31 -25.35 24.81
C MET A 570 60.30 -26.13 26.12
N GLY A 571 61.22 -27.10 26.21
CA GLY A 571 61.73 -27.62 27.47
C GLY A 571 61.19 -28.98 27.89
N HIS A 572 61.81 -30.05 27.41
CA HIS A 572 62.59 -30.97 28.26
C HIS A 572 63.32 -32.00 27.38
N LYS A 573 64.65 -32.03 27.50
CA LYS A 573 65.51 -33.05 26.88
C LYS A 573 65.16 -34.41 27.49
N HIS A 574 64.60 -35.34 26.73
CA HIS A 574 64.90 -36.78 26.85
C HIS A 574 64.49 -37.54 25.57
N HIS A 575 65.34 -38.49 25.19
CA HIS A 575 65.26 -39.37 24.02
C HIS A 575 63.94 -40.18 23.93
N HIS A 576 63.20 -40.07 22.81
CA HIS A 576 62.76 -41.16 21.89
C HIS A 576 61.50 -40.78 21.07
N LYS A 577 61.56 -41.07 19.75
CA LYS A 577 60.49 -41.39 18.78
C LYS A 577 59.22 -40.50 18.67
N ASP A 578 58.96 -40.08 17.44
CA ASP A 578 57.70 -39.51 16.90
C ASP A 578 57.19 -38.19 17.50
N HIS A 579 57.83 -37.07 17.13
CA HIS A 579 57.18 -35.76 17.22
C HIS A 579 56.11 -35.61 16.12
N LYS A 580 54.89 -36.09 16.37
CA LYS A 580 53.71 -35.53 15.70
C LYS A 580 53.59 -34.07 16.16
N LYS A 581 53.96 -33.13 15.28
CA LYS A 581 53.74 -31.70 15.52
C LYS A 581 52.24 -31.46 15.68
N ASN A 582 51.79 -31.16 16.90
CA ASN A 582 50.41 -30.73 17.13
C ASN A 582 50.25 -29.31 16.60
N HIS A 583 49.40 -29.16 15.58
CA HIS A 583 49.01 -27.85 15.08
C HIS A 583 47.84 -27.31 15.92
N LYS A 584 48.04 -26.19 16.62
CA LYS A 584 46.92 -25.47 17.23
C LYS A 584 46.41 -24.44 16.22
N LYS A 585 45.11 -24.50 15.89
CA LYS A 585 44.45 -23.44 15.11
C LYS A 585 44.17 -22.28 16.07
N VAL A 586 44.72 -21.11 15.79
CA VAL A 586 44.49 -19.89 16.56
C VAL A 586 43.70 -18.91 15.70
N LEU A 587 42.67 -18.29 16.28
CA LEU A 587 41.91 -17.23 15.61
C LEU A 587 42.82 -16.01 15.40
N THR A 588 42.94 -15.53 14.16
CA THR A 588 43.82 -14.40 13.81
C THR A 588 43.04 -13.16 13.39
N SER A 589 41.83 -13.33 12.83
CA SER A 589 40.97 -12.23 12.40
C SER A 589 39.53 -12.67 12.17
N PHE A 590 38.62 -11.70 12.12
CA PHE A 590 37.25 -11.84 11.64
C PHE A 590 37.17 -11.31 10.19
N GLY A 591 36.61 -12.10 9.28
CA GLY A 591 36.13 -11.60 8.00
C GLY A 591 34.69 -11.14 8.17
N VAL A 592 34.39 -9.87 7.91
CA VAL A 592 33.04 -9.33 8.05
C VAL A 592 32.56 -8.88 6.68
N GLU A 593 31.37 -9.33 6.30
CA GLU A 593 30.71 -8.97 5.04
C GLU A 593 29.32 -8.43 5.32
N ALA A 594 29.08 -7.18 4.93
CA ALA A 594 27.76 -6.59 4.92
C ALA A 594 27.06 -6.92 3.59
N LYS A 595 26.08 -7.82 3.64
CA LYS A 595 25.23 -8.15 2.49
C LYS A 595 24.12 -7.11 2.40
N VAL A 596 24.13 -6.36 1.32
CA VAL A 596 23.13 -5.33 1.01
C VAL A 596 22.25 -5.76 -0.17
N ILE A 597 21.09 -5.12 -0.28
CA ILE A 597 20.23 -5.28 -1.45
C ILE A 597 21.01 -4.88 -2.71
N PRO A 598 20.87 -5.61 -3.84
CA PRO A 598 21.62 -5.34 -5.07
C PRO A 598 21.13 -4.07 -5.81
N LEU A 599 21.36 -2.90 -5.19
CA LEU A 599 21.13 -1.56 -5.73
C LEU A 599 22.46 -0.87 -6.03
N GLY A 600 22.40 0.25 -6.75
CA GLY A 600 23.59 1.03 -7.12
C GLY A 600 24.63 0.17 -7.84
N GLN A 601 25.85 0.14 -7.32
CA GLN A 601 26.96 -0.65 -7.86
C GLN A 601 26.79 -2.17 -7.73
N PHE A 602 25.79 -2.65 -6.98
CA PHE A 602 25.55 -4.09 -6.78
C PHE A 602 24.45 -4.66 -7.66
N ARG A 603 23.86 -3.85 -8.56
CA ARG A 603 22.90 -4.36 -9.54
C ARG A 603 23.56 -5.41 -10.44
N GLU A 604 22.85 -6.50 -10.69
CA GLU A 604 23.31 -7.58 -11.57
C GLU A 604 23.54 -7.07 -13.01
N ASP A 605 22.65 -6.20 -13.49
CA ASP A 605 22.79 -5.51 -14.76
C ASP A 605 23.08 -4.01 -14.52
N PRO A 606 24.34 -3.57 -14.71
CA PRO A 606 24.73 -2.17 -14.54
C PRO A 606 23.99 -1.20 -15.46
N SER A 607 23.47 -1.66 -16.62
CA SER A 607 22.69 -0.81 -17.52
C SER A 607 21.34 -0.39 -16.93
N LYS A 608 20.87 -1.11 -15.90
CA LYS A 608 19.62 -0.82 -15.16
C LYS A 608 19.82 0.08 -13.95
N ARG A 609 21.06 0.54 -13.72
CA ARG A 609 21.38 1.48 -12.65
C ARG A 609 20.86 2.86 -13.02
N THR A 610 20.15 3.49 -12.09
CA THR A 610 19.71 4.88 -12.29
C THR A 610 20.92 5.81 -12.20
N GLU A 611 20.94 6.88 -12.99
CA GLU A 611 22.02 7.86 -12.95
C GLU A 611 22.18 8.46 -11.54
N GLY A 612 23.42 8.42 -11.02
CA GLY A 612 23.76 8.87 -9.67
C GLY A 612 23.34 7.91 -8.55
N GLU A 613 22.85 6.72 -8.86
CA GLU A 613 22.46 5.73 -7.85
C GLU A 613 23.69 5.07 -7.20
N GLU A 614 23.89 5.07 -5.90
CA GLU A 614 25.05 4.46 -5.24
C GLU A 614 24.70 3.99 -3.82
N LEU A 615 25.26 2.87 -3.36
CA LEU A 615 25.22 2.51 -1.94
C LEU A 615 26.56 2.86 -1.28
N THR A 616 26.52 3.72 -0.27
CA THR A 616 27.69 4.07 0.53
C THR A 616 27.90 3.07 1.66
N ALA A 617 29.13 2.99 2.20
CA ALA A 617 29.46 2.14 3.35
C ALA A 617 30.33 2.91 4.34
N ARG A 618 29.99 2.85 5.63
CA ARG A 618 30.77 3.38 6.75
C ARG A 618 30.79 2.37 7.89
N TRP A 619 31.92 2.32 8.59
CA TRP A 619 32.12 1.42 9.73
C TRP A 619 32.47 2.22 10.98
N PHE A 620 31.94 1.79 12.11
CA PHE A 620 32.25 2.36 13.42
C PHE A 620 32.67 1.23 14.36
N ARG A 621 33.65 1.53 15.22
CA ARG A 621 34.08 0.66 16.31
C ARG A 621 33.92 1.42 17.61
N ASP A 622 33.12 0.88 18.53
CA ASP A 622 32.81 1.50 19.83
C ASP A 622 32.38 2.97 19.68
N GLY A 623 31.56 3.25 18.65
CA GLY A 623 31.09 4.59 18.29
C GLY A 623 32.07 5.47 17.50
N VAL A 624 33.32 5.03 17.29
CA VAL A 624 34.34 5.79 16.56
C VAL A 624 34.38 5.39 15.08
N HIS A 625 34.20 6.37 14.19
CA HIS A 625 34.23 6.18 12.74
C HIS A 625 35.60 5.69 12.25
N GLN A 626 35.58 4.64 11.42
CA GLN A 626 36.76 4.03 10.82
C GLN A 626 36.93 4.49 9.37
N ALA A 627 37.34 5.73 9.15
CA ALA A 627 37.40 6.36 7.81
C ALA A 627 38.19 5.58 6.75
N LYS A 628 39.19 4.77 7.15
CA LYS A 628 39.97 3.91 6.24
C LYS A 628 39.14 2.77 5.62
N LEU A 629 37.98 2.48 6.19
CA LEU A 629 37.07 1.41 5.76
C LEU A 629 35.89 1.93 4.94
N ASP A 630 35.82 3.24 4.67
CA ASP A 630 34.73 3.82 3.89
C ASP A 630 34.66 3.23 2.48
N GLY A 631 33.44 2.96 2.02
CA GLY A 631 33.16 2.31 0.73
C GLY A 631 33.39 0.79 0.71
N GLN A 632 33.92 0.19 1.78
CA GLN A 632 34.15 -1.25 1.85
C GLN A 632 32.92 -1.97 2.41
N PHE A 633 32.36 -2.91 1.67
CA PHE A 633 31.26 -3.78 2.15
C PHE A 633 31.77 -5.10 2.75
N LYS A 634 33.06 -5.39 2.57
CA LYS A 634 33.75 -6.53 3.15
C LYS A 634 35.05 -6.06 3.77
N ILE A 635 35.22 -6.34 5.05
CA ILE A 635 36.39 -5.91 5.82
C ILE A 635 37.03 -7.10 6.53
N LYS A 636 38.30 -6.93 6.91
CA LYS A 636 39.03 -7.87 7.75
C LYS A 636 39.41 -7.18 9.05
N VAL A 637 38.86 -7.67 10.16
CA VAL A 637 39.09 -7.12 11.50
C VAL A 637 40.07 -8.02 12.26
N LYS A 638 41.14 -7.46 12.82
CA LYS A 638 42.10 -8.26 13.59
C LYS A 638 41.49 -8.68 14.90
N VAL A 639 41.94 -9.81 15.46
CA VAL A 639 41.32 -10.37 16.67
C VAL A 639 41.44 -9.48 17.92
N HIS A 640 42.42 -8.58 17.97
CA HIS A 640 42.57 -7.60 19.05
C HIS A 640 41.68 -6.37 18.88
N ASP A 641 41.07 -6.20 17.70
CA ASP A 641 40.09 -5.16 17.42
C ASP A 641 38.64 -5.70 17.62
N GLU A 642 38.49 -6.71 18.48
CA GLU A 642 37.19 -7.17 18.97
C GLU A 642 36.47 -6.05 19.74
N GLY A 643 35.15 -6.06 19.75
CA GLY A 643 34.35 -4.95 20.32
C GLY A 643 32.98 -4.81 19.67
N VAL A 644 32.33 -3.67 19.93
CA VAL A 644 31.04 -3.34 19.32
C VAL A 644 31.31 -2.65 17.99
N TRP A 645 30.77 -3.23 16.92
CA TRP A 645 30.90 -2.71 15.57
C TRP A 645 29.55 -2.27 15.03
N GLU A 646 29.55 -1.22 14.23
CA GLU A 646 28.39 -0.78 13.47
C GLU A 646 28.74 -0.64 12.00
N PHE A 647 27.90 -1.19 11.14
CA PHE A 647 27.89 -0.91 9.71
C PHE A 647 26.76 0.05 9.39
N GLN A 648 27.05 1.09 8.62
CA GLN A 648 26.05 2.03 8.09
C GLN A 648 26.13 2.07 6.56
N THR A 649 24.97 2.07 5.90
CA THR A 649 24.84 2.25 4.46
C THR A 649 23.77 3.28 4.13
N GLU A 650 23.98 4.03 3.05
CA GLU A 650 23.02 4.99 2.51
C GLU A 650 22.91 4.84 1.00
N LEU A 651 21.68 4.73 0.50
CA LEU A 651 21.36 4.81 -0.92
C LEU A 651 21.37 6.27 -1.35
N LYS A 652 22.21 6.61 -2.31
CA LYS A 652 22.13 7.84 -3.11
C LYS A 652 21.32 7.54 -4.35
N THR A 653 20.39 8.41 -4.72
CA THR A 653 19.61 8.31 -5.96
C THR A 653 19.04 9.67 -6.34
N SER A 654 19.01 9.98 -7.63
CA SER A 654 18.40 11.22 -8.15
C SER A 654 16.86 11.20 -8.10
N GLN A 655 16.26 10.02 -7.88
CA GLN A 655 14.80 9.84 -7.83
C GLN A 655 14.18 10.18 -6.47
N VAL A 656 14.99 10.48 -5.45
CA VAL A 656 14.52 10.94 -4.15
C VAL A 656 15.27 12.23 -3.80
N ARG A 657 14.54 13.35 -3.80
CA ARG A 657 15.06 14.67 -3.41
C ARG A 657 14.76 14.98 -1.95
N LYS A 658 13.72 14.38 -1.38
CA LYS A 658 13.30 14.60 0.01
C LYS A 658 13.04 13.29 0.76
N ASP A 659 13.85 13.00 1.76
CA ASP A 659 13.69 11.85 2.67
C ASP A 659 13.61 12.30 4.14
N PRO A 660 12.43 12.75 4.59
CA PRO A 660 12.28 13.28 5.94
C PRO A 660 12.37 12.21 7.04
N ARG A 661 12.30 10.92 6.67
CA ARG A 661 12.29 9.79 7.61
C ARG A 661 13.61 9.01 7.63
N GLY A 662 14.59 9.41 6.82
CA GLY A 662 15.89 8.74 6.74
C GLY A 662 15.80 7.30 6.20
N LEU A 663 14.80 6.99 5.38
CA LEU A 663 14.56 5.64 4.84
C LEU A 663 15.61 5.19 3.82
N LEU A 664 16.38 6.12 3.27
CA LEU A 664 17.50 5.79 2.38
C LEU A 664 18.74 5.35 3.16
N LYS A 665 18.66 5.20 4.49
CA LYS A 665 19.76 4.76 5.36
C LYS A 665 19.39 3.48 6.09
N ALA A 666 20.38 2.61 6.29
CA ALA A 666 20.27 1.45 7.15
C ALA A 666 21.55 1.28 7.97
N SER A 667 21.42 0.80 9.21
CA SER A 667 22.55 0.45 10.04
C SER A 667 22.34 -0.84 10.81
N LYS A 668 23.44 -1.47 11.20
CA LYS A 668 23.42 -2.65 12.06
C LYS A 668 24.60 -2.64 13.01
N VAL A 669 24.27 -2.67 14.30
CA VAL A 669 25.22 -2.92 15.39
C VAL A 669 25.34 -4.42 15.62
N PHE A 670 26.57 -4.89 15.79
CA PHE A 670 26.91 -6.27 16.07
C PHE A 670 28.19 -6.36 16.92
N VAL A 671 28.42 -7.50 17.56
CA VAL A 671 29.59 -7.71 18.42
C VAL A 671 30.54 -8.68 17.75
N LEU A 672 31.81 -8.31 17.68
CA LEU A 672 32.89 -9.24 17.37
C LEU A 672 33.56 -9.61 18.68
N ALA A 673 33.58 -10.90 19.01
CA ALA A 673 34.27 -11.38 20.20
C ALA A 673 34.88 -12.75 19.95
N LYS A 674 36.11 -12.98 20.44
CA LYS A 674 36.83 -14.25 20.28
C LYS A 674 36.01 -15.47 20.68
N HIS A 675 35.27 -15.37 21.79
CA HIS A 675 34.50 -16.49 22.33
C HIS A 675 33.34 -16.91 21.43
N LEU A 676 32.79 -16.01 20.60
CA LEU A 676 31.76 -16.31 19.61
C LEU A 676 32.31 -17.15 18.43
N CYS A 677 33.63 -17.19 18.28
CA CYS A 677 34.35 -17.98 17.28
C CYS A 677 34.96 -19.27 17.85
N SER A 678 34.54 -19.70 19.03
CA SER A 678 34.93 -21.00 19.61
C SER A 678 34.03 -22.08 19.01
N ASP A 679 34.59 -23.07 18.30
CA ASP A 679 33.80 -24.27 17.99
C ASP A 679 33.43 -24.96 19.33
N PRO A 680 32.28 -25.64 19.47
CA PRO A 680 32.14 -26.64 20.52
C PRO A 680 33.26 -27.67 20.33
N LEU A 681 34.11 -27.77 21.35
CA LEU A 681 35.28 -28.65 21.40
C LEU A 681 34.95 -30.11 21.10
#